data_AF-A0AA91U5J6-F1
#
_entry.id   AF-A0AA91U5J6-F1
#
_cell.length_a   1.000
_cell.length_b   1.000
_cell.length_c   1.000
_cell.angle_alpha   90.00
_cell.angle_beta   90.00
_cell.angle_gamma   90.00
#
_symmetry.space_group_name_H-M   'P 1'
#
loop_
_entity.id
_entity.type
_entity.pdbx_description
1 polymer ?
#
loop_
_entity_poly.entity_id
_entity_poly.type
_entity_poly.pdbx_seq_one_letter_code
_entity_poly.pdbx_strand_id
1 'polypeptide(L)'
;MQTSEEDIFFPKIRRWLGITSDACGIIVLDGINERHDITFWTDYIANIVAEAGPQILLVITCRADTWRKQLKPRLNLQATEVDLSGFNEQEFAVAMQSQPREIVEKLWALGPVARKPRYLADALAYLRQGGHANELTVEMLQYHAWKNLYRRRMDYPVAPDEFESVLRHLAKEMSRRVTSGELKDLLAFNPHVLEALSELASGGVLRQEGTALVLERPYLVEGLGLLLIDTLALAAGTVTELRQQIGVFLHDTQRNPLTAEICASASYKALADDKMREEVAVALTLEFLDCQNAQQTSVQGVIALASKRPHVIAQVAEELWAVPGSDSAIEHMILDGLIQIAKNASSGSAIVNVLARWSSFIHEHGEFYRRDAGELAARSSASVHATAPTFGRVQLTEDGSVILTRVENQRLLRLARLALAVISLADRETFFQIAFNSLIADSVMLTSRSNVSGWILGSSRSVLTQQVGAALRRVDMLTLVSADGKRRIKRVLLESAAAAEYAVQLRSAREEAEETLRRDGLGLNYMNPTREELPSFLMEADVGFWAKMEAASKYASDPMFEYPIDFVSELRAHAQKFSTVGLHITRGQTSEDHEWTFLEPLLCRLCRDVYASKVRDFIRTIDQRQDEAIYSWVFAANSYVSLLGSTEVESIRQTWERIITTASNDTDELRTVEFFMFGMLLATMEPQDQVKELLRRGESRAHLESFANEFQQLRSAEAQQKIACLAEADDQLLPVLWYAVEQEEPSSTVWLPLIDRSLDNGENVARGFALRLLFQMPEKEVLCRLSSLQLPEKPTHVESHWYTRLLLQHSPDTARLILDRCDLATCAEVLGTVTGERLEGLVTAFAGYVIAWLRLQVDPHEPPSPELRVTVQAQAPGRGGLATVSVDWSQIDSTVSFRSELSTWGGLDQGDGLGTLKDSFSDRRFTDLQNALREAMKLAEERGNWAYTAYWSDSTLVAMLDKVHGFRTEVQLLIEEAKNRKRLRSIGSFVSALARTLLRSGDSMGLELMRLIRTEDIVVRSIDNQAGGDELDAALSSYPRPDEACDLWLERIDASKSDAYVLANCELLIQGGNVEWLLGQAAREINSDAPYFRRRGLLLLAGAGCSRAELDTAVLELGDGGTGLENVVQTAENYILRLSQMRHWISAMMLTNDSSEAKCAAILLMHCADSRFWPLLVEAVNQHERPRCGATLTQLLPLDDVKKAIKATLKQRDKILLGYRKAENDAAPWLKSQSMASARLPI
;
A
#
# COMPACT_ATOMS: atom_id res chain seq x y z
N MET A 1 -34.92 46.43 -43.99
CA MET A 1 -36.35 46.41 -43.62
C MET A 1 -36.43 45.92 -42.18
N GLN A 2 -36.45 46.83 -41.21
CA GLN A 2 -36.60 46.47 -39.78
C GLN A 2 -37.20 47.60 -38.92
N THR A 3 -37.62 48.70 -39.53
CA THR A 3 -38.17 49.87 -38.83
C THR A 3 -39.62 49.71 -38.37
N SER A 4 -40.35 48.65 -38.76
CA SER A 4 -41.79 48.55 -38.46
C SER A 4 -42.16 47.91 -37.12
N GLU A 5 -41.28 47.12 -36.49
CA GLU A 5 -41.57 46.52 -35.18
C GLU A 5 -41.21 47.44 -34.00
N GLU A 6 -40.19 48.28 -34.16
CA GLU A 6 -39.68 49.21 -33.15
C GLU A 6 -40.65 50.39 -32.90
N ASP A 7 -41.27 50.91 -33.96
CA ASP A 7 -42.31 51.96 -33.88
C ASP A 7 -43.58 51.50 -33.13
N ILE A 8 -43.79 50.18 -32.98
CA ILE A 8 -44.94 49.59 -32.29
C ILE A 8 -44.64 49.25 -30.82
N PHE A 9 -43.36 49.17 -30.43
CA PHE A 9 -42.93 48.73 -29.10
C PHE A 9 -43.28 49.76 -28.00
N PHE A 10 -42.94 51.04 -28.20
CA PHE A 10 -43.22 52.09 -27.21
C PHE A 10 -44.72 52.31 -26.97
N PRO A 11 -45.60 52.34 -28.00
CA PRO A 11 -47.05 52.37 -27.79
C PRO A 11 -47.59 51.17 -27.02
N LYS A 12 -47.02 49.96 -27.22
CA LYS A 12 -47.40 48.75 -26.48
C LYS A 12 -46.97 48.82 -25.02
N ILE A 13 -45.75 49.28 -24.73
CA ILE A 13 -45.28 49.51 -23.35
C ILE A 13 -46.20 50.49 -22.62
N ARG A 14 -46.50 51.65 -23.22
CA ARG A 14 -47.42 52.63 -22.61
C ARG A 14 -48.79 52.03 -22.31
N ARG A 15 -49.31 51.22 -23.24
CA ARG A 15 -50.59 50.52 -23.05
C ARG A 15 -50.53 49.48 -21.93
N TRP A 16 -49.44 48.72 -21.81
CA TRP A 16 -49.30 47.68 -20.79
C TRP A 16 -49.12 48.26 -19.39
N LEU A 17 -48.38 49.36 -19.25
CA LEU A 17 -48.19 50.04 -17.97
C LEU A 17 -49.42 50.85 -17.53
N GLY A 18 -50.21 51.37 -18.48
CA GLY A 18 -51.40 52.18 -18.19
C GLY A 18 -52.61 51.42 -17.61
N ILE A 19 -52.54 50.09 -17.45
CA ILE A 19 -53.68 49.24 -17.04
C ILE A 19 -53.71 48.98 -15.53
N THR A 20 -52.60 49.11 -14.81
CA THR A 20 -52.52 48.83 -13.36
C THR A 20 -51.46 49.72 -12.69
N SER A 21 -51.81 50.48 -11.64
CA SER A 21 -50.90 51.44 -10.98
C SER A 21 -49.68 50.82 -10.27
N ASP A 22 -49.71 49.51 -10.01
CA ASP A 22 -48.76 48.81 -9.12
C ASP A 22 -47.89 47.76 -9.85
N ALA A 23 -48.04 47.60 -11.17
CA ALA A 23 -47.28 46.60 -11.92
C ALA A 23 -45.89 47.13 -12.35
N CYS A 24 -44.83 46.34 -12.07
CA CYS A 24 -43.48 46.60 -12.55
C CYS A 24 -43.17 45.71 -13.77
N GLY A 25 -42.80 46.31 -14.91
CA GLY A 25 -42.37 45.59 -16.10
C GLY A 25 -40.86 45.33 -16.10
N ILE A 26 -40.42 44.11 -16.40
CA ILE A 26 -38.98 43.81 -16.58
C ILE A 26 -38.70 43.71 -18.08
N ILE A 27 -37.80 44.56 -18.57
CA ILE A 27 -37.30 44.47 -19.95
C ILE A 27 -35.87 43.94 -19.89
N VAL A 28 -35.63 42.80 -20.53
CA VAL A 28 -34.29 42.22 -20.62
C VAL A 28 -33.74 42.44 -22.02
N LEU A 29 -32.67 43.23 -22.12
CA LEU A 29 -31.88 43.40 -23.32
C LEU A 29 -30.64 42.50 -23.22
N ASP A 30 -30.77 41.28 -23.73
CA ASP A 30 -29.74 40.26 -23.64
C ASP A 30 -28.74 40.38 -24.80
N GLY A 31 -27.45 40.55 -24.49
CA GLY A 31 -26.37 40.57 -25.47
C GLY A 31 -26.41 41.78 -26.39
N ILE A 32 -26.62 42.99 -25.86
CA ILE A 32 -26.77 44.19 -26.72
C ILE A 32 -25.51 44.47 -27.56
N ASN A 33 -24.34 44.01 -27.13
CA ASN A 33 -23.10 44.11 -27.92
C ASN A 33 -23.07 43.20 -29.18
N GLU A 34 -24.14 42.47 -29.51
CA GLU A 34 -24.14 41.46 -30.58
C GLU A 34 -24.94 41.84 -31.84
N ARG A 35 -25.83 42.85 -31.82
CA ARG A 35 -26.84 43.06 -32.88
C ARG A 35 -26.87 44.43 -33.56
N HIS A 36 -26.82 45.52 -32.80
CA HIS A 36 -26.91 46.88 -33.33
C HIS A 36 -25.71 47.72 -32.88
N ASP A 37 -25.46 48.82 -33.58
CA ASP A 37 -24.37 49.73 -33.21
C ASP A 37 -24.63 50.43 -31.87
N ILE A 38 -23.57 51.00 -31.32
CA ILE A 38 -23.61 51.65 -30.01
C ILE A 38 -24.55 52.85 -29.97
N THR A 39 -24.72 53.56 -31.09
CA THR A 39 -25.51 54.77 -31.22
C THR A 39 -26.98 54.41 -31.16
N PHE A 40 -27.38 53.39 -31.92
CA PHE A 40 -28.71 52.79 -31.85
C PHE A 40 -29.06 52.40 -30.43
N TRP A 41 -28.20 51.63 -29.74
CA TRP A 41 -28.50 51.20 -28.37
C TRP A 41 -28.54 52.36 -27.39
N THR A 42 -27.69 53.37 -27.57
CA THR A 42 -27.71 54.57 -26.74
C THR A 42 -29.06 55.28 -26.88
N ASP A 43 -29.49 55.53 -28.11
CA ASP A 43 -30.76 56.21 -28.39
C ASP A 43 -31.95 55.36 -27.96
N TYR A 44 -31.91 54.05 -28.23
CA TYR A 44 -32.99 53.13 -27.89
C TYR A 44 -33.17 52.96 -26.38
N ILE A 45 -32.08 52.80 -25.63
CA ILE A 45 -32.14 52.72 -24.15
C ILE A 45 -32.56 54.08 -23.57
N ALA A 46 -32.05 55.19 -24.10
CA ALA A 46 -32.47 56.53 -23.65
C ALA A 46 -33.97 56.75 -23.90
N ASN A 47 -34.48 56.33 -25.05
CA ASN A 47 -35.91 56.39 -25.38
C ASN A 47 -36.74 55.46 -24.48
N ILE A 48 -36.28 54.24 -24.19
CA ILE A 48 -36.93 53.36 -23.21
C ILE A 48 -37.02 54.05 -21.86
N VAL A 49 -35.92 54.59 -21.35
CA VAL A 49 -35.92 55.24 -20.02
C VAL A 49 -36.80 56.49 -19.99
N ALA A 50 -36.80 57.30 -21.06
CA ALA A 50 -37.66 58.47 -21.17
C ALA A 50 -39.16 58.11 -21.19
N GLU A 51 -39.51 56.98 -21.79
CA GLU A 51 -40.88 56.50 -21.95
C GLU A 51 -41.39 55.64 -20.79
N ALA A 52 -40.50 54.97 -20.07
CA ALA A 52 -40.82 53.84 -19.20
C ALA A 52 -41.24 54.19 -17.76
N GLY A 53 -41.02 55.43 -17.29
CA GLY A 53 -41.34 55.83 -15.92
C GLY A 53 -40.67 54.95 -14.83
N PRO A 54 -41.03 55.11 -13.54
CA PRO A 54 -40.43 54.33 -12.44
C PRO A 54 -40.93 52.87 -12.35
N GLN A 55 -41.83 52.46 -13.24
CA GLN A 55 -42.50 51.15 -13.21
C GLN A 55 -41.80 50.11 -14.10
N ILE A 56 -40.62 50.40 -14.66
CA ILE A 56 -39.86 49.44 -15.46
C ILE A 56 -38.47 49.22 -14.87
N LEU A 57 -38.09 47.95 -14.73
CA LEU A 57 -36.72 47.52 -14.49
C LEU A 57 -36.09 47.08 -15.81
N LEU A 58 -35.07 47.81 -16.26
CA LEU A 58 -34.29 47.46 -17.43
C LEU A 58 -33.07 46.63 -17.02
N VAL A 59 -33.02 45.37 -17.45
CA VAL A 59 -31.87 44.48 -17.27
C VAL A 59 -31.12 44.39 -18.58
N ILE A 60 -29.84 44.73 -18.56
CA ILE A 60 -28.99 44.71 -19.74
C ILE A 60 -27.87 43.72 -19.49
N THR A 61 -27.68 42.77 -20.41
CA THR A 61 -26.47 41.94 -20.41
C THR A 61 -25.57 42.38 -21.56
N CYS A 62 -24.30 42.60 -21.26
CA CYS A 62 -23.28 42.88 -22.27
C CYS A 62 -21.88 42.63 -21.72
N ARG A 63 -20.88 42.66 -22.60
CA ARG A 63 -19.47 42.63 -22.21
C ARG A 63 -19.14 43.87 -21.36
N ALA A 64 -18.43 43.67 -20.24
CA ALA A 64 -18.10 44.73 -19.27
C ALA A 64 -17.43 45.96 -19.92
N ASP A 65 -16.56 45.73 -20.91
CA ASP A 65 -15.90 46.79 -21.65
C ASP A 65 -16.86 47.60 -22.55
N THR A 66 -17.83 46.94 -23.20
CA THR A 66 -18.87 47.62 -23.98
C THR A 66 -19.71 48.51 -23.07
N TRP A 67 -20.10 48.01 -21.90
CA TRP A 67 -20.83 48.80 -20.91
C TRP A 67 -20.01 50.01 -20.45
N ARG A 68 -18.82 49.78 -19.87
CA ARG A 68 -18.04 50.80 -19.16
C ARG A 68 -17.43 51.84 -20.09
N LYS A 69 -16.94 51.43 -21.26
CA LYS A 69 -16.22 52.33 -22.18
C LYS A 69 -17.13 52.99 -23.22
N GLN A 70 -18.25 52.35 -23.57
CA GLN A 70 -19.05 52.79 -24.72
C GLN A 70 -20.47 53.22 -24.34
N LEU A 71 -21.22 52.42 -23.57
CA LEU A 71 -22.63 52.72 -23.26
C LEU A 71 -22.79 53.66 -22.06
N LYS A 72 -22.21 53.31 -20.92
CA LYS A 72 -22.33 54.07 -19.67
C LYS A 72 -21.97 55.55 -19.81
N PRO A 73 -20.87 55.93 -20.52
CA PRO A 73 -20.53 57.34 -20.70
C PRO A 73 -21.56 58.11 -21.55
N ARG A 74 -22.32 57.42 -22.40
CA ARG A 74 -23.27 58.02 -23.35
C ARG A 74 -24.70 58.07 -22.83
N LEU A 75 -25.10 57.10 -22.00
CA LEU A 75 -26.46 56.97 -21.49
C LEU A 75 -26.76 57.94 -20.33
N ASN A 76 -25.74 58.36 -19.58
CA ASN A 76 -25.89 59.25 -18.41
C ASN A 76 -26.95 58.75 -17.41
N LEU A 77 -27.06 57.43 -17.23
CA LEU A 77 -27.99 56.75 -16.32
C LEU A 77 -27.25 56.21 -15.09
N GLN A 78 -27.92 56.20 -13.93
CA GLN A 78 -27.46 55.42 -12.78
C GLN A 78 -27.87 53.95 -12.98
N ALA A 79 -26.90 53.06 -13.08
CA ALA A 79 -27.12 51.63 -13.23
C ALA A 79 -26.39 50.84 -12.14
N THR A 80 -27.04 49.79 -11.65
CA THR A 80 -26.41 48.79 -10.77
C THR A 80 -25.66 47.80 -11.64
N GLU A 81 -24.33 47.75 -11.49
CA GLU A 81 -23.48 46.81 -12.23
C GLU A 81 -23.26 45.54 -11.40
N VAL A 82 -23.48 44.38 -12.02
CA VAL A 82 -23.18 43.07 -11.45
C VAL A 82 -22.18 42.37 -12.35
N ASP A 83 -20.94 42.22 -11.87
CA ASP A 83 -19.90 41.49 -12.58
C ASP A 83 -20.03 39.99 -12.31
N LEU A 84 -20.19 39.19 -13.37
CA LEU A 84 -20.23 37.73 -13.29
C LEU A 84 -18.81 37.15 -13.51
N SER A 85 -18.21 36.59 -12.46
CA SER A 85 -16.90 35.92 -12.52
C SER A 85 -17.02 34.41 -12.82
N GLY A 86 -15.88 33.71 -12.88
CA GLY A 86 -15.87 32.24 -12.85
C GLY A 86 -16.33 31.70 -11.49
N PHE A 87 -16.66 30.41 -11.43
CA PHE A 87 -17.12 29.78 -10.20
C PHE A 87 -16.05 29.85 -9.11
N ASN A 88 -16.47 30.32 -7.93
CA ASN A 88 -15.69 30.14 -6.71
C ASN A 88 -15.75 28.68 -6.22
N GLU A 89 -15.06 28.35 -5.13
CA GLU A 89 -14.95 26.96 -4.66
C GLU A 89 -16.32 26.34 -4.32
N GLN A 90 -17.20 27.12 -3.67
CA GLN A 90 -18.54 26.66 -3.29
C GLN A 90 -19.43 26.48 -4.52
N GLU A 91 -19.42 27.45 -5.44
CA GLU A 91 -20.21 27.38 -6.68
C GLU A 91 -19.74 26.22 -7.56
N PHE A 92 -18.44 25.96 -7.65
CA PHE A 92 -17.89 24.83 -8.39
C PHE A 92 -18.30 23.50 -7.76
N ALA A 93 -18.25 23.38 -6.43
CA ALA A 93 -18.71 22.19 -5.72
C ALA A 93 -20.20 21.90 -5.99
N VAL A 94 -21.04 22.93 -5.97
CA VAL A 94 -22.47 22.82 -6.32
C VAL A 94 -22.66 22.41 -7.78
N ALA A 95 -21.94 23.03 -8.72
CA ALA A 95 -22.02 22.69 -10.15
C ALA A 95 -21.59 21.23 -10.44
N MET A 96 -20.72 20.67 -9.59
CA MET A 96 -20.13 19.34 -9.75
C MET A 96 -20.78 18.26 -8.87
N GLN A 97 -21.82 18.58 -8.10
CA GLN A 97 -22.43 17.67 -7.11
C GLN A 97 -22.87 16.31 -7.68
N SER A 98 -23.22 16.26 -8.97
CA SER A 98 -23.72 15.06 -9.64
C SER A 98 -22.65 14.27 -10.38
N GLN A 99 -21.37 14.63 -10.24
CA GLN A 99 -20.26 14.02 -10.98
C GLN A 99 -19.43 13.11 -10.07
N PRO A 100 -18.87 12.00 -10.59
CA PRO A 100 -17.93 11.15 -9.87
C PRO A 100 -16.72 11.93 -9.34
N ARG A 101 -16.21 11.54 -8.17
CA ARG A 101 -15.08 12.20 -7.48
C ARG A 101 -13.85 12.40 -8.38
N GLU A 102 -13.48 11.37 -9.15
CA GLU A 102 -12.35 11.41 -10.08
C GLU A 102 -12.49 12.55 -11.11
N ILE A 103 -13.70 12.75 -11.63
CA ILE A 103 -13.99 13.82 -12.61
C ILE A 103 -13.89 15.19 -11.95
N VAL A 104 -14.39 15.33 -10.72
CA VAL A 104 -14.32 16.58 -9.95
C VAL A 104 -12.87 16.97 -9.67
N GLU A 105 -12.08 16.04 -9.14
CA GLU A 105 -10.66 16.26 -8.83
C GLU A 105 -9.86 16.60 -10.09
N LYS A 106 -10.12 15.90 -11.20
CA LYS A 106 -9.44 16.18 -12.46
C LYS A 106 -9.78 17.56 -13.01
N LEU A 107 -11.06 17.95 -13.03
CA LEU A 107 -11.47 19.28 -13.49
C LEU A 107 -10.97 20.38 -12.57
N TRP A 108 -10.90 20.13 -11.27
CA TRP A 108 -10.29 21.06 -10.31
C TRP A 108 -8.81 21.27 -10.58
N ALA A 109 -8.07 20.19 -10.88
CA ALA A 109 -6.64 20.23 -11.20
C ALA A 109 -6.33 21.04 -12.47
N LEU A 110 -7.29 21.25 -13.38
CA LEU A 110 -7.16 22.14 -14.54
C LEU A 110 -7.22 23.63 -14.18
N GLY A 111 -7.49 23.96 -12.91
CA GLY A 111 -7.32 25.29 -12.36
C GLY A 111 -8.35 26.34 -12.83
N PRO A 112 -7.97 27.62 -12.92
CA PRO A 112 -8.90 28.72 -13.18
C PRO A 112 -9.68 28.63 -14.50
N VAL A 113 -9.16 27.92 -15.51
CA VAL A 113 -9.81 27.81 -16.82
C VAL A 113 -11.08 26.96 -16.71
N ALA A 114 -10.98 25.77 -16.10
CA ALA A 114 -12.12 24.87 -15.91
C ALA A 114 -13.19 25.43 -14.97
N ARG A 115 -12.84 26.39 -14.10
CA ARG A 115 -13.80 27.07 -13.22
C ARG A 115 -14.70 28.09 -13.93
N LYS A 116 -14.39 28.51 -15.16
CA LYS A 116 -15.30 29.38 -15.90
C LYS A 116 -16.47 28.55 -16.45
N PRO A 117 -17.74 28.99 -16.27
CA PRO A 117 -18.91 28.19 -16.63
C PRO A 117 -18.90 27.64 -18.06
N ARG A 118 -18.39 28.40 -19.04
CA ARG A 118 -18.27 27.97 -20.44
C ARG A 118 -17.33 26.76 -20.60
N TYR A 119 -16.11 26.84 -20.09
CA TYR A 119 -15.12 25.76 -20.22
C TYR A 119 -15.56 24.52 -19.44
N LEU A 120 -16.20 24.71 -18.27
CA LEU A 120 -16.77 23.59 -17.52
C LEU A 120 -17.85 22.87 -18.33
N ALA A 121 -18.76 23.62 -18.96
CA ALA A 121 -19.80 23.05 -19.81
C ALA A 121 -19.23 22.28 -21.01
N ASP A 122 -18.18 22.80 -21.64
CA ASP A 122 -17.51 22.12 -22.75
C ASP A 122 -16.79 20.85 -22.28
N ALA A 123 -16.12 20.88 -21.12
CA ALA A 123 -15.49 19.71 -20.52
C ALA A 123 -16.52 18.60 -20.21
N LEU A 124 -17.63 18.98 -19.59
CA LEU A 124 -18.72 18.04 -19.28
C LEU A 124 -19.39 17.50 -20.55
N ALA A 125 -19.50 18.32 -21.60
CA ALA A 125 -20.02 17.88 -22.89
C ALA A 125 -19.09 16.84 -23.54
N TYR A 126 -17.76 17.06 -23.48
CA TYR A 126 -16.76 16.11 -23.97
C TYR A 126 -16.87 14.75 -23.27
N LEU A 127 -16.97 14.76 -21.94
CA LEU A 127 -17.13 13.54 -21.14
C LEU A 127 -18.44 12.80 -21.49
N ARG A 128 -19.54 13.53 -21.67
CA ARG A 128 -20.83 12.95 -22.09
C ARG A 128 -20.79 12.33 -23.50
N GLN A 129 -19.87 12.78 -24.35
CA GLN A 129 -19.68 12.24 -25.70
C GLN A 129 -18.76 11.01 -25.72
N GLY A 130 -18.35 10.49 -24.56
CA GLY A 130 -17.51 9.31 -24.44
C GLY A 130 -16.02 9.60 -24.31
N GLY A 131 -15.62 10.86 -24.11
CA GLY A 131 -14.25 11.22 -23.74
C GLY A 131 -13.92 10.82 -22.29
N HIS A 132 -12.64 10.57 -21.99
CA HIS A 132 -12.20 10.24 -20.63
C HIS A 132 -11.63 11.47 -19.89
N ALA A 133 -11.80 11.52 -18.57
CA ALA A 133 -11.34 12.64 -17.75
C ALA A 133 -9.82 12.86 -17.83
N ASN A 134 -9.04 11.78 -17.95
CA ASN A 134 -7.59 11.86 -18.05
C ASN A 134 -7.09 12.54 -19.33
N GLU A 135 -7.94 12.64 -20.37
CA GLU A 135 -7.64 13.31 -21.64
C GLU A 135 -7.87 14.82 -21.57
N LEU A 136 -8.55 15.31 -20.53
CA LEU A 136 -8.83 16.73 -20.38
C LEU A 136 -7.53 17.48 -20.07
N THR A 137 -7.19 18.43 -20.95
CA THR A 137 -6.10 19.40 -20.77
C THR A 137 -6.62 20.83 -20.89
N VAL A 138 -5.83 21.80 -20.43
CA VAL A 138 -6.17 23.22 -20.55
C VAL A 138 -6.25 23.64 -22.02
N GLU A 139 -5.31 23.16 -22.84
CA GLU A 139 -5.20 23.40 -24.27
C GLU A 139 -6.44 22.86 -25.01
N MET A 140 -6.88 21.65 -24.65
CA MET A 140 -8.10 21.05 -25.20
C MET A 140 -9.33 21.91 -24.91
N LEU A 141 -9.53 22.33 -23.66
CA LEU A 141 -10.68 23.15 -23.29
C LEU A 141 -10.66 24.50 -24.00
N GLN A 142 -9.48 25.10 -24.19
CA GLN A 142 -9.31 26.33 -24.93
C GLN A 142 -9.69 26.19 -26.41
N TYR A 143 -9.21 25.13 -27.06
CA TYR A 143 -9.53 24.81 -28.45
C TYR A 143 -11.01 24.52 -28.66
N HIS A 144 -11.62 23.68 -27.81
CA HIS A 144 -13.04 23.33 -27.95
C HIS A 144 -13.99 24.49 -27.66
N ALA A 145 -13.71 25.29 -26.62
CA ALA A 145 -14.53 26.45 -26.31
C ALA A 145 -14.52 27.46 -27.46
N TRP A 146 -13.37 27.62 -28.11
CA TRP A 146 -13.26 28.41 -29.32
C TRP A 146 -14.13 27.82 -30.45
N LYS A 147 -13.93 26.56 -30.83
CA LYS A 147 -14.70 25.89 -31.91
C LYS A 147 -16.22 25.94 -31.68
N ASN A 148 -16.65 25.86 -30.43
CA ASN A 148 -18.06 25.92 -30.03
C ASN A 148 -18.66 27.34 -30.10
N LEU A 149 -17.87 28.41 -29.97
CA LEU A 149 -18.36 29.79 -30.12
C LEU A 149 -18.89 30.05 -31.54
N TYR A 150 -18.21 29.54 -32.57
CA TYR A 150 -18.60 29.71 -33.99
C TYR A 150 -19.88 28.97 -34.33
N ARG A 151 -20.01 27.73 -33.84
CA ARG A 151 -21.20 26.89 -34.10
C ARG A 151 -22.49 27.50 -33.57
N ARG A 152 -22.42 28.44 -32.62
CA ARG A 152 -23.58 29.02 -31.93
C ARG A 152 -24.04 30.38 -32.49
N ARG A 153 -23.23 31.10 -33.29
CA ARG A 153 -23.61 32.38 -33.92
C ARG A 153 -23.81 32.21 -35.44
N MET A 154 -25.02 32.52 -35.92
CA MET A 154 -25.39 32.40 -37.36
C MET A 154 -24.72 33.45 -38.26
N ASP A 155 -24.39 34.64 -37.73
CA ASP A 155 -23.81 35.78 -38.48
C ASP A 155 -22.39 36.15 -37.96
N TYR A 156 -21.50 35.18 -37.80
CA TYR A 156 -20.13 35.47 -37.34
C TYR A 156 -19.27 35.99 -38.51
N PRO A 157 -18.57 37.14 -38.39
CA PRO A 157 -17.91 37.82 -39.52
C PRO A 157 -16.63 37.14 -40.04
N VAL A 158 -16.19 36.02 -39.45
CA VAL A 158 -14.98 35.28 -39.82
C VAL A 158 -15.27 33.77 -39.86
N ALA A 159 -15.11 33.11 -41.00
CA ALA A 159 -15.33 31.67 -41.09
C ALA A 159 -14.31 30.88 -40.22
N PRO A 160 -14.60 29.63 -39.79
CA PRO A 160 -13.67 28.83 -38.98
C PRO A 160 -12.27 28.69 -39.60
N ASP A 161 -12.20 28.41 -40.91
CA ASP A 161 -10.93 28.26 -41.64
C ASP A 161 -10.20 29.59 -41.81
N GLU A 162 -10.96 30.69 -41.98
CA GLU A 162 -10.42 32.05 -42.03
C GLU A 162 -9.85 32.46 -40.67
N PHE A 163 -10.49 32.06 -39.57
CA PHE A 163 -10.02 32.39 -38.23
C PHE A 163 -8.74 31.63 -37.86
N GLU A 164 -8.63 30.34 -38.19
CA GLU A 164 -7.36 29.61 -38.03
C GLU A 164 -6.25 30.24 -38.89
N SER A 165 -6.58 30.72 -40.10
CA SER A 165 -5.64 31.48 -40.94
C SER A 165 -5.20 32.79 -40.28
N VAL A 166 -6.15 33.55 -39.72
CA VAL A 166 -5.90 34.80 -38.99
C VAL A 166 -5.04 34.55 -37.75
N LEU A 167 -5.33 33.53 -36.93
CA LEU A 167 -4.50 33.19 -35.76
C LEU A 167 -3.08 32.76 -36.16
N ARG A 168 -2.93 31.92 -37.19
CA ARG A 168 -1.61 31.52 -37.70
C ARG A 168 -0.80 32.72 -38.16
N HIS A 169 -1.44 33.61 -38.92
CA HIS A 169 -0.78 34.79 -39.46
C HIS A 169 -0.45 35.81 -38.36
N LEU A 170 -1.36 36.05 -37.42
CA LEU A 170 -1.11 36.90 -36.26
C LEU A 170 0.00 36.33 -35.37
N ALA A 171 -0.03 35.03 -35.08
CA ALA A 171 1.03 34.37 -34.33
C ALA A 171 2.41 34.48 -35.02
N LYS A 172 2.44 34.38 -36.36
CA LYS A 172 3.65 34.55 -37.19
C LYS A 172 4.20 35.98 -37.14
N GLU A 173 3.35 36.99 -37.30
CA GLU A 173 3.72 38.42 -37.30
C GLU A 173 4.05 38.95 -35.89
N MET A 174 3.52 38.32 -34.84
CA MET A 174 3.62 38.78 -33.46
C MET A 174 4.93 38.45 -32.72
N SER A 175 6.00 38.16 -33.47
CA SER A 175 7.37 38.44 -33.00
C SER A 175 7.61 39.96 -32.81
N ARG A 176 6.72 40.83 -33.34
CA ARG A 176 6.69 42.30 -33.10
C ARG A 176 5.29 42.80 -32.70
N ARG A 177 5.21 43.97 -32.02
CA ARG A 177 3.93 44.66 -31.72
C ARG A 177 3.27 45.11 -33.03
N VAL A 178 2.04 44.67 -33.30
CA VAL A 178 1.30 44.99 -34.52
C VAL A 178 0.32 46.13 -34.24
N THR A 179 0.30 47.12 -35.12
CA THR A 179 -0.62 48.27 -35.04
C THR A 179 -1.98 47.94 -35.68
N SER A 180 -3.02 48.69 -35.32
CA SER A 180 -4.36 48.53 -35.92
C SER A 180 -4.40 48.81 -37.43
N GLY A 181 -3.39 49.48 -37.99
CA GLY A 181 -3.22 49.66 -39.44
C GLY A 181 -2.73 48.39 -40.13
N GLU A 182 -1.65 47.78 -39.61
CA GLU A 182 -1.08 46.53 -40.14
C GLU A 182 -2.08 45.37 -40.05
N LEU A 183 -2.88 45.29 -38.98
CA LEU A 183 -3.96 44.31 -38.82
C LEU A 183 -5.10 44.44 -39.86
N LYS A 184 -5.34 45.65 -40.41
CA LYS A 184 -6.36 45.86 -41.46
C LYS A 184 -5.91 45.34 -42.82
N ASP A 185 -4.62 45.48 -43.12
CA ASP A 185 -4.03 44.98 -44.37
C ASP A 185 -4.02 43.44 -44.40
N LEU A 186 -3.92 42.80 -43.24
CA LEU A 186 -3.93 41.33 -43.09
C LEU A 186 -5.31 40.70 -43.27
N LEU A 187 -6.37 41.43 -42.95
CA LEU A 187 -7.75 41.01 -43.14
C LEU A 187 -8.32 41.51 -44.47
N ALA A 188 -7.50 42.07 -45.38
CA ALA A 188 -7.94 42.79 -46.58
C ALA A 188 -8.87 42.01 -47.54
N PHE A 189 -8.95 40.68 -47.43
CA PHE A 189 -9.88 39.85 -48.20
C PHE A 189 -11.24 39.62 -47.51
N ASN A 190 -11.39 40.03 -46.26
CA ASN A 190 -12.66 39.99 -45.54
C ASN A 190 -13.42 41.31 -45.79
N PRO A 191 -14.61 41.30 -46.42
CA PRO A 191 -15.37 42.52 -46.70
C PRO A 191 -15.79 43.31 -45.45
N HIS A 192 -15.64 42.74 -44.25
CA HIS A 192 -16.04 43.28 -42.95
C HIS A 192 -14.86 43.42 -41.97
N VAL A 193 -13.65 43.79 -42.44
CA VAL A 193 -12.41 43.91 -41.64
C VAL A 193 -12.59 44.60 -40.28
N LEU A 194 -13.31 45.71 -40.23
CA LEU A 194 -13.50 46.48 -38.99
C LEU A 194 -14.37 45.75 -37.97
N GLU A 195 -15.38 45.01 -38.43
CA GLU A 195 -16.28 44.21 -37.59
C GLU A 195 -15.55 42.97 -37.07
N ALA A 196 -14.74 42.31 -37.92
CA ALA A 196 -13.89 41.20 -37.52
C ALA A 196 -12.87 41.59 -36.45
N LEU A 197 -12.18 42.73 -36.61
CA LEU A 197 -11.23 43.24 -35.60
C LEU A 197 -11.91 43.60 -34.28
N SER A 198 -13.10 44.21 -34.35
CA SER A 198 -13.91 44.52 -33.18
C SER A 198 -14.34 43.25 -32.44
N GLU A 199 -14.74 42.21 -33.17
CA GLU A 199 -15.14 40.92 -32.58
C GLU A 199 -13.94 40.17 -31.98
N LEU A 200 -12.76 40.20 -32.62
CA LEU A 200 -11.53 39.62 -32.07
C LEU A 200 -11.09 40.29 -30.77
N ALA A 201 -11.17 41.62 -30.72
CA ALA A 201 -10.84 42.37 -29.51
C ALA A 201 -11.87 42.16 -28.39
N SER A 202 -13.15 42.24 -28.72
CA SER A 202 -14.23 42.10 -27.73
C SER A 202 -14.44 40.64 -27.30
N GLY A 203 -14.07 39.66 -28.12
CA GLY A 203 -14.06 38.22 -27.79
C GLY A 203 -12.89 37.82 -26.88
N GLY A 204 -11.97 38.73 -26.57
CA GLY A 204 -10.80 38.48 -25.71
C GLY A 204 -9.66 37.74 -26.41
N VAL A 205 -9.67 37.67 -27.75
CA VAL A 205 -8.57 37.13 -28.55
C VAL A 205 -7.45 38.15 -28.64
N LEU A 206 -7.81 39.43 -28.86
CA LEU A 206 -6.87 40.55 -28.85
C LEU A 206 -7.09 41.43 -27.61
N ARG A 207 -6.01 41.79 -26.92
CA ARG A 207 -6.00 42.79 -25.86
C ARG A 207 -5.33 44.07 -26.34
N GLN A 208 -5.88 45.20 -25.91
CA GLN A 208 -5.31 46.51 -26.19
C GLN A 208 -4.21 46.85 -25.18
N GLU A 209 -2.99 47.12 -25.66
CA GLU A 209 -1.87 47.66 -24.88
C GLU A 209 -1.46 49.02 -25.46
N GLY A 210 -1.95 50.10 -24.86
CA GLY A 210 -1.76 51.46 -25.39
C GLY A 210 -2.42 51.61 -26.77
N THR A 211 -1.63 51.94 -27.79
CA THR A 211 -2.08 52.09 -29.19
C THR A 211 -1.93 50.80 -30.01
N ALA A 212 -1.38 49.72 -29.44
CA ALA A 212 -1.17 48.44 -30.12
C ALA A 212 -2.20 47.39 -29.69
N LEU A 213 -2.47 46.44 -30.58
CA LEU A 213 -3.26 45.24 -30.28
C LEU A 213 -2.30 44.05 -30.14
N VAL A 214 -2.48 43.27 -29.08
CA VAL A 214 -1.63 42.12 -28.76
C VAL A 214 -2.54 40.91 -28.57
N LEU A 215 -2.22 39.79 -29.23
CA LEU A 215 -2.86 38.50 -29.02
C LEU A 215 -2.68 38.04 -27.56
N GLU A 216 -3.79 37.66 -26.96
CA GLU A 216 -3.81 37.09 -25.61
C GLU A 216 -3.04 35.77 -25.55
N ARG A 217 -2.37 35.51 -24.43
CA ARG A 217 -1.41 34.39 -24.31
C ARG A 217 -1.98 33.04 -24.76
N PRO A 218 -3.20 32.62 -24.35
CA PRO A 218 -3.79 31.35 -24.80
C PRO A 218 -3.90 31.26 -26.33
N TYR A 219 -4.33 32.34 -26.99
CA TYR A 219 -4.52 32.35 -28.44
C TYR A 219 -3.19 32.45 -29.20
N LEU A 220 -2.17 33.05 -28.60
CA LEU A 220 -0.80 33.02 -29.12
C LEU A 220 -0.23 31.60 -29.12
N VAL A 221 -0.39 30.88 -28.01
CA VAL A 221 0.03 29.47 -27.92
C VAL A 221 -0.71 28.62 -28.96
N GLU A 222 -2.03 28.76 -29.04
CA GLU A 222 -2.85 28.02 -30.00
C GLU A 222 -2.49 28.31 -31.47
N GLY A 223 -2.26 29.59 -31.81
CA GLY A 223 -1.88 30.01 -33.16
C GLY A 223 -0.48 29.55 -33.55
N LEU A 224 0.49 29.60 -32.63
CA LEU A 224 1.83 29.05 -32.85
C LEU A 224 1.81 27.52 -32.97
N GLY A 225 0.96 26.83 -32.20
CA GLY A 225 0.75 25.39 -32.33
C GLY A 225 0.18 24.98 -33.68
N LEU A 226 -0.79 25.73 -34.23
CA LEU A 226 -1.30 25.51 -35.60
C LEU A 226 -0.23 25.75 -36.67
N LEU A 227 0.54 26.82 -36.53
CA LEU A 227 1.61 27.15 -37.47
C LEU A 227 2.70 26.06 -37.47
N LEU A 228 3.02 25.51 -36.30
CA LEU A 228 3.93 24.39 -36.16
C LEU A 228 3.39 23.13 -36.86
N ILE A 229 2.11 22.79 -36.63
CA ILE A 229 1.47 21.64 -37.28
C ILE A 229 1.51 21.78 -38.81
N ASP A 230 1.16 22.94 -39.36
CA ASP A 230 1.17 23.14 -40.83
C ASP A 230 2.57 22.99 -41.41
N THR A 231 3.57 23.51 -40.71
CA THR A 231 4.97 23.41 -41.11
C THR A 231 5.38 21.94 -41.19
N LEU A 232 4.98 21.13 -40.22
CA LEU A 232 5.27 19.69 -40.17
C LEU A 232 4.39 18.84 -41.09
N ALA A 233 3.15 19.26 -41.35
CA ALA A 233 2.23 18.59 -42.26
C ALA A 233 2.77 18.61 -43.71
N LEU A 234 3.44 19.70 -44.09
CA LEU A 234 4.08 19.88 -45.40
C LEU A 234 5.49 19.29 -45.48
N ALA A 235 6.14 19.04 -44.34
CA ALA A 235 7.50 18.52 -44.28
C ALA A 235 7.55 17.00 -44.45
N ALA A 236 8.30 16.49 -45.44
CA ALA A 236 8.65 15.07 -45.50
C ALA A 236 9.93 14.82 -44.68
N GLY A 237 9.97 13.74 -43.90
CA GLY A 237 11.14 13.40 -43.11
C GLY A 237 10.87 12.35 -42.04
N THR A 238 11.96 11.81 -41.50
CA THR A 238 12.00 10.96 -40.30
C THR A 238 11.63 11.74 -39.05
N VAL A 239 11.29 11.04 -37.96
CA VAL A 239 10.98 11.66 -36.66
C VAL A 239 12.13 12.59 -36.21
N THR A 240 13.39 12.18 -36.38
CA THR A 240 14.56 13.00 -36.04
C THR A 240 14.62 14.30 -36.84
N GLU A 241 14.36 14.26 -38.15
CA GLU A 241 14.35 15.46 -39.00
C GLU A 241 13.19 16.40 -38.63
N LEU A 242 12.01 15.84 -38.34
CA LEU A 242 10.85 16.60 -37.87
C LEU A 242 11.14 17.25 -36.51
N ARG A 243 11.78 16.54 -35.57
CA ARG A 243 12.20 17.11 -34.28
C ARG A 243 13.20 18.26 -34.43
N GLN A 244 14.15 18.14 -35.35
CA GLN A 244 15.06 19.25 -35.67
C GLN A 244 14.29 20.47 -36.21
N GLN A 245 13.31 20.27 -37.07
CA GLN A 245 12.46 21.35 -37.57
C GLN A 245 11.61 21.99 -36.47
N ILE A 246 11.08 21.19 -35.53
CA ILE A 246 10.40 21.69 -34.33
C ILE A 246 11.37 22.54 -33.52
N GLY A 247 12.58 22.04 -33.25
CA GLY A 247 13.61 22.77 -32.50
C GLY A 247 13.99 24.10 -33.17
N VAL A 248 14.12 24.14 -34.50
CA VAL A 248 14.37 25.38 -35.26
C VAL A 248 13.21 26.35 -35.10
N PHE A 249 11.96 25.89 -35.26
CA PHE A 249 10.77 26.71 -35.09
C PHE A 249 10.66 27.30 -33.67
N LEU A 250 10.96 26.50 -32.65
CA LEU A 250 10.93 26.91 -31.24
C LEU A 250 12.11 27.84 -30.90
N HIS A 251 13.27 27.68 -31.56
CA HIS A 251 14.40 28.57 -31.38
C HIS A 251 14.16 29.95 -32.00
N ASP A 252 13.59 29.99 -33.20
CA ASP A 252 13.26 31.21 -33.95
C ASP A 252 12.18 32.04 -33.25
N THR A 253 11.37 31.44 -32.37
CA THR A 253 10.30 32.13 -31.62
C THR A 253 10.75 32.81 -30.31
N GLN A 254 12.04 32.75 -29.93
CA GLN A 254 12.69 33.48 -28.80
C GLN A 254 11.82 33.79 -27.55
N ARG A 255 10.99 32.86 -27.06
CA ARG A 255 10.29 32.99 -25.76
C ARG A 255 10.30 31.67 -24.99
N ASN A 256 11.37 31.49 -24.21
CA ASN A 256 11.61 30.37 -23.30
C ASN A 256 10.43 29.98 -22.35
N PRO A 257 9.48 30.86 -21.94
CA PRO A 257 8.37 30.41 -21.07
C PRO A 257 7.18 29.74 -21.78
N LEU A 258 7.09 29.74 -23.12
CA LEU A 258 5.91 29.22 -23.84
C LEU A 258 6.15 27.91 -24.61
N THR A 259 7.39 27.45 -24.70
CA THR A 259 7.79 26.27 -25.48
C THR A 259 6.94 25.03 -25.14
N ALA A 260 6.81 24.73 -23.84
CA ALA A 260 6.02 23.59 -23.38
C ALA A 260 4.53 23.72 -23.71
N GLU A 261 3.96 24.93 -23.62
CA GLU A 261 2.55 25.20 -23.93
C GLU A 261 2.27 25.06 -25.44
N ILE A 262 3.19 25.54 -26.29
CA ILE A 262 3.09 25.42 -27.76
C ILE A 262 3.17 23.94 -28.16
N CYS A 263 4.15 23.20 -27.63
CA CYS A 263 4.30 21.78 -27.88
C CYS A 263 3.11 20.97 -27.35
N ALA A 264 2.55 21.31 -26.19
CA ALA A 264 1.35 20.68 -25.64
C ALA A 264 0.14 20.89 -26.58
N SER A 265 -0.13 22.13 -27.00
CA SER A 265 -1.24 22.47 -27.89
C SER A 265 -1.09 21.78 -29.26
N ALA A 266 0.12 21.78 -29.83
CA ALA A 266 0.41 21.11 -31.09
C ALA A 266 0.27 19.57 -30.98
N SER A 267 0.80 18.97 -29.90
CA SER A 267 0.71 17.52 -29.66
C SER A 267 -0.75 17.08 -29.52
N TYR A 268 -1.55 17.81 -28.75
CA TYR A 268 -2.98 17.53 -28.59
C TYR A 268 -3.70 17.48 -29.95
N LYS A 269 -3.53 18.51 -30.79
CA LYS A 269 -4.19 18.60 -32.10
C LYS A 269 -3.71 17.51 -33.06
N ALA A 270 -2.40 17.25 -33.09
CA ALA A 270 -1.84 16.18 -33.93
C ALA A 270 -2.35 14.80 -33.52
N LEU A 271 -2.60 14.58 -32.23
CA LEU A 271 -3.16 13.33 -31.70
C LEU A 271 -4.68 13.22 -31.91
N ALA A 272 -5.40 14.35 -31.85
CA ALA A 272 -6.84 14.40 -32.05
C ALA A 272 -7.27 14.31 -33.52
N ASP A 273 -6.39 14.63 -34.46
CA ASP A 273 -6.64 14.48 -35.90
C ASP A 273 -6.12 13.14 -36.44
N ASP A 274 -7.04 12.21 -36.71
CA ASP A 274 -6.74 10.89 -37.27
C ASP A 274 -6.08 10.95 -38.66
N LYS A 275 -6.22 12.07 -39.39
CA LYS A 275 -5.58 12.26 -40.69
C LYS A 275 -4.12 12.70 -40.59
N MET A 276 -3.69 13.13 -39.40
CA MET A 276 -2.31 13.55 -39.18
C MET A 276 -1.37 12.36 -39.29
N ARG A 277 -0.24 12.55 -39.98
CA ARG A 277 0.81 11.54 -40.09
C ARG A 277 1.36 11.15 -38.72
N GLU A 278 1.58 9.85 -38.51
CA GLU A 278 2.05 9.33 -37.22
C GLU A 278 3.41 9.91 -36.85
N GLU A 279 4.31 10.11 -37.82
CA GLU A 279 5.65 10.66 -37.58
C GLU A 279 5.60 12.09 -37.01
N VAL A 280 4.61 12.88 -37.42
CA VAL A 280 4.40 14.25 -36.92
C VAL A 280 3.91 14.20 -35.47
N ALA A 281 2.93 13.33 -35.18
CA ALA A 281 2.40 13.16 -33.83
C ALA A 281 3.48 12.64 -32.86
N VAL A 282 4.32 11.71 -33.30
CA VAL A 282 5.45 11.19 -32.51
C VAL A 282 6.48 12.27 -32.23
N ALA A 283 6.92 13.01 -33.26
CA ALA A 283 7.92 14.06 -33.11
C ALA A 283 7.46 15.17 -32.14
N LEU A 284 6.21 15.61 -32.26
CA LEU A 284 5.63 16.61 -31.35
C LEU A 284 5.52 16.10 -29.91
N THR A 285 5.08 14.84 -29.73
CA THR A 285 4.94 14.24 -28.40
C THR A 285 6.30 14.12 -27.72
N LEU A 286 7.33 13.64 -28.42
CA LEU A 286 8.69 13.53 -27.87
C LEU A 286 9.26 14.91 -27.49
N GLU A 287 9.10 15.90 -28.37
CA GLU A 287 9.60 17.24 -28.08
C GLU A 287 8.86 17.89 -26.91
N PHE A 288 7.56 17.61 -26.75
CA PHE A 288 6.80 18.06 -25.58
C PHE A 288 7.29 17.42 -24.28
N LEU A 289 7.60 16.12 -24.29
CA LEU A 289 8.11 15.41 -23.10
C LEU A 289 9.51 15.91 -22.69
N ASP A 290 10.32 16.38 -23.65
CA ASP A 290 11.64 16.96 -23.39
C ASP A 290 11.59 18.43 -22.93
N CYS A 291 10.43 19.08 -22.96
CA CYS A 291 10.29 20.49 -22.55
C CYS A 291 10.47 20.68 -21.03
N GLN A 292 11.27 21.68 -20.64
CA GLN A 292 11.38 22.10 -19.24
C GLN A 292 10.07 22.73 -18.76
N ASN A 293 9.64 22.40 -17.54
CA ASN A 293 8.41 22.91 -16.88
C ASN A 293 7.08 22.54 -17.58
N ALA A 294 7.00 21.41 -18.29
CA ALA A 294 5.72 20.90 -18.79
C ALA A 294 4.72 20.66 -17.63
N GLN A 295 3.48 21.13 -17.78
CA GLN A 295 2.44 20.90 -16.77
C GLN A 295 2.11 19.41 -16.72
N GLN A 296 2.14 18.82 -15.53
CA GLN A 296 1.91 17.39 -15.33
C GLN A 296 0.55 16.93 -15.86
N THR A 297 -0.49 17.75 -15.70
CA THR A 297 -1.83 17.49 -16.24
C THR A 297 -1.84 17.41 -17.77
N SER A 298 -1.07 18.26 -18.45
CA SER A 298 -0.92 18.28 -19.91
C SER A 298 -0.11 17.06 -20.38
N VAL A 299 0.97 16.68 -19.68
CA VAL A 299 1.74 15.45 -19.95
C VAL A 299 0.86 14.21 -19.87
N GLN A 300 0.11 14.07 -18.77
CA GLN A 300 -0.84 12.96 -18.60
C GLN A 300 -1.90 12.91 -19.72
N GLY A 301 -2.48 14.05 -20.08
CA GLY A 301 -3.50 14.11 -21.13
C GLY A 301 -2.96 13.77 -22.52
N VAL A 302 -1.79 14.28 -22.88
CA VAL A 302 -1.13 13.95 -24.15
C VAL A 302 -0.78 12.46 -24.21
N ILE A 303 -0.23 11.87 -23.15
CA ILE A 303 0.04 10.42 -23.10
C ILE A 303 -1.26 9.61 -23.21
N ALA A 304 -2.33 10.00 -22.51
CA ALA A 304 -3.63 9.35 -22.60
C ALA A 304 -4.20 9.36 -24.04
N LEU A 305 -4.08 10.50 -24.73
CA LEU A 305 -4.50 10.62 -26.14
C LEU A 305 -3.59 9.84 -27.10
N ALA A 306 -2.27 9.92 -26.92
CA ALA A 306 -1.31 9.16 -27.70
C ALA A 306 -1.56 7.65 -27.57
N SER A 307 -1.97 7.19 -26.39
CA SER A 307 -2.32 5.81 -26.15
C SER A 307 -3.43 5.36 -27.11
N LYS A 308 -4.44 6.19 -27.42
CA LYS A 308 -5.51 5.84 -28.39
C LYS A 308 -4.99 5.53 -29.81
N ARG A 309 -3.75 5.92 -30.13
CA ARG A 309 -3.05 5.60 -31.38
C ARG A 309 -1.86 4.67 -31.07
N PRO A 310 -2.05 3.35 -31.00
CA PRO A 310 -1.03 2.40 -30.52
C PRO A 310 0.33 2.51 -31.23
N HIS A 311 0.36 2.84 -32.52
CA HIS A 311 1.60 3.04 -33.27
C HIS A 311 2.37 4.30 -32.84
N VAL A 312 1.67 5.39 -32.54
CA VAL A 312 2.28 6.64 -32.07
C VAL A 312 2.90 6.43 -30.70
N ILE A 313 2.15 5.92 -29.72
CA ILE A 313 2.69 5.69 -28.38
C ILE A 313 3.83 4.65 -28.38
N ALA A 314 3.77 3.67 -29.28
CA ALA A 314 4.84 2.69 -29.43
C ALA A 314 6.14 3.34 -29.90
N GLN A 315 6.07 4.18 -30.92
CA GLN A 315 7.26 4.85 -31.43
C GLN A 315 7.80 5.88 -30.43
N VAL A 316 6.92 6.60 -29.71
CA VAL A 316 7.31 7.48 -28.60
C VAL A 316 8.09 6.68 -27.53
N ALA A 317 7.59 5.51 -27.12
CA ALA A 317 8.28 4.66 -26.16
C ALA A 317 9.63 4.14 -26.70
N GLU A 318 9.73 3.77 -27.98
CA GLU A 318 10.99 3.34 -28.60
C GLU A 318 12.06 4.44 -28.57
N GLU A 319 11.70 5.66 -28.94
CA GLU A 319 12.61 6.80 -28.96
C GLU A 319 13.04 7.20 -27.54
N LEU A 320 12.11 7.24 -26.58
CA LEU A 320 12.41 7.56 -25.18
C LEU A 320 13.35 6.52 -24.54
N TRP A 321 13.13 5.23 -24.79
CA TRP A 321 13.94 4.16 -24.19
C TRP A 321 15.29 3.95 -24.89
N ALA A 322 15.47 4.44 -26.11
CA ALA A 322 16.74 4.37 -26.81
C ALA A 322 17.83 5.24 -26.15
N VAL A 323 17.43 6.33 -25.48
CA VAL A 323 18.31 7.34 -24.87
C VAL A 323 18.53 7.04 -23.37
N PRO A 324 19.71 7.35 -22.76
CA PRO A 324 19.88 7.20 -21.32
C PRO A 324 19.10 8.27 -20.53
N GLY A 325 18.67 7.93 -19.31
CA GLY A 325 18.12 8.90 -18.36
C GLY A 325 16.63 9.26 -18.53
N SER A 326 15.80 8.33 -19.01
CA SER A 326 14.35 8.53 -19.12
C SER A 326 13.67 8.78 -17.76
N ASP A 327 12.73 9.72 -17.70
CA ASP A 327 12.00 10.05 -16.47
C ASP A 327 11.02 8.92 -16.08
N SER A 328 11.27 8.30 -14.92
CA SER A 328 10.43 7.23 -14.37
C SER A 328 8.95 7.57 -14.26
N ALA A 329 8.58 8.84 -14.04
CA ALA A 329 7.18 9.27 -13.97
C ALA A 329 6.50 9.18 -15.33
N ILE A 330 7.20 9.57 -16.41
CA ILE A 330 6.73 9.45 -17.79
C ILE A 330 6.58 7.97 -18.15
N GLU A 331 7.54 7.13 -17.77
CA GLU A 331 7.45 5.70 -18.05
C GLU A 331 6.23 5.04 -17.41
N HIS A 332 5.90 5.39 -16.17
CA HIS A 332 4.69 4.91 -15.49
C HIS A 332 3.42 5.39 -16.17
N MET A 333 3.37 6.66 -16.62
CA MET A 333 2.21 7.18 -17.36
C MET A 333 1.98 6.41 -18.68
N ILE A 334 3.07 6.07 -19.39
CA ILE A 334 2.99 5.25 -20.61
C ILE A 334 2.48 3.84 -20.28
N LEU A 335 3.00 3.20 -19.24
CA LEU A 335 2.53 1.89 -18.79
C LEU A 335 1.02 1.92 -18.48
N ASP A 336 0.56 2.90 -17.71
CA ASP A 336 -0.85 3.04 -17.34
C ASP A 336 -1.73 3.22 -18.60
N GLY A 337 -1.30 4.06 -19.55
CA GLY A 337 -1.98 4.25 -20.83
C GLY A 337 -2.10 2.96 -21.64
N LEU A 338 -1.01 2.18 -21.73
CA LEU A 338 -0.99 0.90 -22.43
C LEU A 338 -1.86 -0.16 -21.75
N ILE A 339 -1.89 -0.22 -20.41
CA ILE A 339 -2.76 -1.13 -19.65
C ILE A 339 -4.23 -0.85 -19.93
N GLN A 340 -4.64 0.43 -19.93
CA GLN A 340 -6.04 0.80 -20.15
C GLN A 340 -6.54 0.35 -21.52
N ILE A 341 -5.68 0.41 -22.54
CA ILE A 341 -6.03 -0.05 -23.88
C ILE A 341 -6.02 -1.57 -23.96
N ALA A 342 -5.02 -2.21 -23.35
CA ALA A 342 -4.90 -3.65 -23.34
C ALA A 342 -6.13 -4.33 -22.69
N LYS A 343 -6.73 -3.71 -21.66
CA LYS A 343 -7.97 -4.21 -21.03
C LYS A 343 -9.16 -4.35 -21.98
N ASN A 344 -9.23 -3.51 -23.03
CA ASN A 344 -10.34 -3.50 -24.00
C ASN A 344 -9.92 -4.03 -25.39
N ALA A 345 -8.71 -4.58 -25.51
CA ALA A 345 -8.15 -5.04 -26.76
C ALA A 345 -8.73 -6.40 -27.18
N SER A 346 -8.91 -6.59 -28.49
CA SER A 346 -9.16 -7.91 -29.10
C SER A 346 -7.91 -8.41 -29.82
N SER A 347 -7.86 -9.70 -30.17
CA SER A 347 -6.68 -10.37 -30.74
C SER A 347 -6.14 -9.75 -32.04
N GLY A 348 -6.95 -8.97 -32.77
CA GLY A 348 -6.54 -8.27 -33.99
C GLY A 348 -6.16 -6.80 -33.81
N SER A 349 -6.16 -6.29 -32.58
CA SER A 349 -5.89 -4.88 -32.30
C SER A 349 -4.42 -4.50 -32.54
N ALA A 350 -4.18 -3.25 -32.93
CA ALA A 350 -2.83 -2.73 -33.21
C ALA A 350 -1.89 -2.86 -31.99
N ILE A 351 -2.42 -2.75 -30.77
CA ILE A 351 -1.63 -2.88 -29.53
C ILE A 351 -1.05 -4.29 -29.36
N VAL A 352 -1.79 -5.35 -29.71
CA VAL A 352 -1.28 -6.73 -29.66
C VAL A 352 -0.04 -6.88 -30.55
N ASN A 353 -0.10 -6.33 -31.76
CA ASN A 353 1.01 -6.38 -32.71
C ASN A 353 2.24 -5.59 -32.24
N VAL A 354 2.03 -4.40 -31.66
CA VAL A 354 3.10 -3.59 -31.08
C VAL A 354 3.81 -4.35 -29.96
N LEU A 355 3.06 -4.84 -28.98
CA LEU A 355 3.63 -5.53 -27.82
C LEU A 355 4.29 -6.85 -28.22
N ALA A 356 3.74 -7.57 -29.22
CA ALA A 356 4.33 -8.80 -29.74
C ALA A 356 5.65 -8.54 -30.49
N ARG A 357 5.77 -7.39 -31.16
CA ARG A 357 7.05 -6.94 -31.74
C ARG A 357 8.06 -6.66 -30.64
N TRP A 358 7.69 -5.91 -29.61
CA TRP A 358 8.59 -5.59 -28.49
C TRP A 358 9.10 -6.83 -27.77
N SER A 359 8.23 -7.81 -27.48
CA SER A 359 8.66 -9.05 -26.83
C SER A 359 9.56 -9.94 -27.70
N SER A 360 9.61 -9.68 -29.00
CA SER A 360 10.49 -10.38 -29.96
C SER A 360 11.92 -9.79 -30.04
N PHE A 361 12.21 -8.70 -29.33
CA PHE A 361 13.49 -8.03 -29.39
C PHE A 361 14.62 -8.88 -28.78
N ILE A 362 15.71 -9.04 -29.55
CA ILE A 362 16.95 -9.69 -29.14
C ILE A 362 18.17 -8.79 -29.39
N HIS A 363 19.20 -8.94 -28.57
CA HIS A 363 20.46 -8.21 -28.69
C HIS A 363 21.63 -9.15 -28.37
N GLU A 364 22.80 -8.94 -28.99
CA GLU A 364 23.96 -9.85 -28.87
C GLU A 364 24.47 -10.00 -27.43
N HIS A 365 24.39 -8.95 -26.62
CA HIS A 365 24.75 -8.98 -25.21
C HIS A 365 23.59 -9.38 -24.26
N GLY A 366 22.41 -9.73 -24.80
CA GLY A 366 21.23 -9.99 -23.99
C GLY A 366 20.88 -8.82 -23.08
N GLU A 367 20.43 -9.12 -21.86
CA GLU A 367 20.11 -8.12 -20.84
C GLU A 367 21.30 -7.77 -19.91
N PHE A 368 22.51 -8.27 -20.18
CA PHE A 368 23.70 -8.06 -19.35
C PHE A 368 24.40 -6.72 -19.70
N TYR A 369 24.85 -5.95 -18.70
CA TYR A 369 25.58 -4.71 -18.96
C TYR A 369 26.92 -5.02 -19.63
N ARG A 370 27.38 -4.16 -20.56
CA ARG A 370 28.65 -4.34 -21.31
C ARG A 370 29.89 -4.56 -20.43
N ARG A 371 29.86 -4.21 -19.13
CA ARG A 371 30.99 -4.39 -18.21
C ARG A 371 31.08 -5.79 -17.59
N ASP A 372 30.01 -6.59 -17.63
CA ASP A 372 29.99 -7.96 -17.10
C ASP A 372 30.35 -9.00 -18.16
N ALA A 373 31.35 -8.69 -18.99
CA ALA A 373 31.82 -9.55 -20.08
C ALA A 373 32.51 -10.83 -19.56
N GLY A 374 31.74 -11.70 -18.91
CA GLY A 374 32.09 -13.06 -18.57
C GLY A 374 31.67 -14.05 -19.66
N GLU A 375 31.83 -15.34 -19.37
CA GLU A 375 31.56 -16.45 -20.28
C GLU A 375 30.11 -16.49 -20.79
N LEU A 376 29.14 -16.09 -19.97
CA LEU A 376 27.71 -16.09 -20.31
C LEU A 376 27.37 -15.09 -21.43
N ALA A 377 27.97 -13.90 -21.40
CA ALA A 377 27.75 -12.87 -22.41
C ALA A 377 28.32 -13.29 -23.78
N ALA A 378 29.45 -13.98 -23.80
CA ALA A 378 30.03 -14.56 -25.01
C ALA A 378 29.14 -15.67 -25.60
N ARG A 379 28.59 -16.54 -24.75
CA ARG A 379 27.62 -17.58 -25.16
C ARG A 379 26.33 -16.99 -25.72
N SER A 380 25.79 -15.96 -25.07
CA SER A 380 24.63 -15.20 -25.58
C SER A 380 24.91 -14.61 -26.96
N SER A 381 26.05 -13.94 -27.14
CA SER A 381 26.43 -13.32 -28.41
C SER A 381 26.56 -14.35 -29.52
N ALA A 382 27.22 -15.48 -29.26
CA ALA A 382 27.34 -16.57 -30.23
C ALA A 382 25.97 -17.13 -30.64
N SER A 383 25.08 -17.35 -29.67
CA SER A 383 23.71 -17.83 -29.90
C SER A 383 22.89 -16.83 -30.74
N VAL A 384 22.91 -15.55 -30.37
CA VAL A 384 22.20 -14.48 -31.10
C VAL A 384 22.72 -14.32 -32.52
N HIS A 385 24.03 -14.38 -32.75
CA HIS A 385 24.60 -14.31 -34.10
C HIS A 385 24.28 -15.53 -34.96
N ALA A 386 24.22 -16.71 -34.36
CA ALA A 386 23.81 -17.93 -35.05
C ALA A 386 22.34 -17.88 -35.48
N THR A 387 21.46 -17.30 -34.65
CA THR A 387 20.04 -17.14 -34.96
C THR A 387 19.77 -15.94 -35.88
N ALA A 388 20.41 -14.80 -35.64
CA ALA A 388 20.16 -13.51 -36.30
C ALA A 388 21.48 -12.79 -36.65
N PRO A 389 22.13 -13.14 -37.78
CA PRO A 389 23.45 -12.61 -38.13
C PRO A 389 23.43 -11.10 -38.45
N THR A 390 22.30 -10.56 -38.90
CA THR A 390 22.11 -9.14 -39.23
C THR A 390 21.05 -8.50 -38.33
N PHE A 391 21.13 -7.17 -38.15
CA PHE A 391 20.05 -6.41 -37.52
C PHE A 391 18.75 -6.48 -38.33
N GLY A 392 17.61 -6.43 -37.66
CA GLY A 392 16.28 -6.51 -38.27
C GLY A 392 15.53 -7.82 -38.00
N ARG A 393 14.49 -8.07 -38.79
CA ARG A 393 13.58 -9.22 -38.62
C ARG A 393 14.22 -10.51 -39.11
N VAL A 394 14.13 -11.56 -38.30
CA VAL A 394 14.49 -12.93 -38.67
C VAL A 394 13.28 -13.84 -38.51
N GLN A 395 13.00 -14.63 -39.54
CA GLN A 395 11.98 -15.67 -39.50
C GLN A 395 12.57 -16.93 -38.87
N LEU A 396 11.89 -17.48 -37.87
CA LEU A 396 12.33 -18.70 -37.18
C LEU A 396 11.61 -19.96 -37.68
N THR A 397 10.53 -19.79 -38.44
CA THR A 397 9.74 -20.86 -39.06
C THR A 397 9.65 -20.63 -40.56
N GLU A 398 9.57 -21.71 -41.35
CA GLU A 398 9.49 -21.62 -42.82
C GLU A 398 8.21 -20.94 -43.32
N ASP A 399 7.14 -20.99 -42.53
CA ASP A 399 5.87 -20.31 -42.81
C ASP A 399 5.84 -18.83 -42.40
N GLY A 400 6.94 -18.32 -41.81
CA GLY A 400 7.06 -16.94 -41.34
C GLY A 400 6.18 -16.56 -40.15
N SER A 401 5.54 -17.53 -39.49
CA SER A 401 4.61 -17.28 -38.37
C SER A 401 5.30 -16.81 -37.09
N VAL A 402 6.60 -17.10 -36.92
CA VAL A 402 7.40 -16.66 -35.77
C VAL A 402 8.56 -15.80 -36.22
N ILE A 403 8.63 -14.58 -35.69
CA ILE A 403 9.65 -13.58 -36.05
C ILE A 403 10.31 -13.05 -34.78
N LEU A 404 11.64 -12.98 -34.78
CA LEU A 404 12.41 -12.18 -33.82
C LEU A 404 12.96 -10.94 -34.50
N THR A 405 13.27 -9.90 -33.73
CA THR A 405 13.90 -8.68 -34.25
C THR A 405 15.21 -8.43 -33.51
N ARG A 406 16.34 -8.52 -34.21
CA ARG A 406 17.64 -8.14 -33.64
C ARG A 406 17.77 -6.62 -33.68
N VAL A 407 17.86 -6.01 -32.51
CA VAL A 407 17.98 -4.55 -32.34
C VAL A 407 19.44 -4.15 -32.19
N GLU A 408 19.79 -2.95 -32.65
CA GLU A 408 21.13 -2.37 -32.48
C GLU A 408 21.31 -1.77 -31.08
N ASN A 409 20.26 -1.14 -30.54
CA ASN A 409 20.30 -0.52 -29.23
C ASN A 409 19.79 -1.50 -28.15
N GLN A 410 20.71 -1.97 -27.30
CA GLN A 410 20.41 -2.87 -26.19
C GLN A 410 19.29 -2.36 -25.27
N ARG A 411 19.15 -1.04 -25.08
CA ARG A 411 18.15 -0.47 -24.17
C ARG A 411 16.72 -0.74 -24.60
N LEU A 412 16.47 -0.98 -25.89
CA LEU A 412 15.14 -1.33 -26.40
C LEU A 412 14.63 -2.67 -25.86
N LEU A 413 15.51 -3.55 -25.36
CA LEU A 413 15.11 -4.78 -24.66
C LEU A 413 14.19 -4.53 -23.46
N ARG A 414 14.25 -3.33 -22.86
CA ARG A 414 13.34 -2.89 -21.79
C ARG A 414 11.87 -2.89 -22.23
N LEU A 415 11.59 -2.65 -23.51
CA LEU A 415 10.23 -2.64 -24.05
C LEU A 415 9.61 -4.04 -24.10
N ALA A 416 10.42 -5.10 -24.23
CA ALA A 416 9.94 -6.47 -24.10
C ALA A 416 9.36 -6.70 -22.70
N ARG A 417 9.98 -6.10 -21.67
CA ARG A 417 9.51 -6.20 -20.29
C ARG A 417 8.31 -5.29 -20.02
N LEU A 418 8.28 -4.10 -20.61
CA LEU A 418 7.07 -3.25 -20.61
C LEU A 418 5.88 -4.00 -21.23
N ALA A 419 6.10 -4.75 -22.32
CA ALA A 419 5.06 -5.59 -22.91
C ALA A 419 4.58 -6.70 -21.98
N LEU A 420 5.51 -7.43 -21.34
CA LEU A 420 5.17 -8.43 -20.32
C LEU A 420 4.40 -7.81 -19.16
N ALA A 421 4.77 -6.60 -18.74
CA ALA A 421 4.13 -5.84 -17.67
C ALA A 421 2.68 -5.48 -18.05
N VAL A 422 2.44 -4.95 -19.25
CA VAL A 422 1.10 -4.62 -19.73
C VAL A 422 0.19 -5.86 -19.76
N ILE A 423 0.67 -6.98 -20.32
CA ILE A 423 -0.16 -8.19 -20.48
C ILE A 423 -0.46 -8.89 -19.16
N SER A 424 0.27 -8.55 -18.10
CA SER A 424 -0.05 -9.07 -16.79
C SER A 424 -1.42 -8.59 -16.32
N LEU A 425 -1.83 -7.35 -16.62
CA LEU A 425 -3.12 -6.80 -16.21
C LEU A 425 -4.22 -6.98 -17.27
N ALA A 426 -3.91 -7.64 -18.39
CA ALA A 426 -4.81 -7.82 -19.52
C ALA A 426 -5.21 -9.29 -19.72
N ASP A 427 -6.11 -9.59 -20.66
CA ASP A 427 -6.49 -10.99 -20.94
C ASP A 427 -5.33 -11.79 -21.57
N ARG A 428 -4.86 -12.83 -20.88
CA ARG A 428 -3.68 -13.64 -21.31
C ARG A 428 -4.01 -14.49 -22.52
N GLU A 429 -5.29 -14.81 -22.72
CA GLU A 429 -5.71 -15.55 -23.91
C GLU A 429 -5.45 -14.72 -25.17
N THR A 430 -5.92 -13.46 -25.16
CA THR A 430 -5.72 -12.49 -26.25
C THR A 430 -4.24 -12.17 -26.48
N PHE A 431 -3.46 -12.05 -25.41
CA PHE A 431 -2.06 -11.60 -25.46
C PHE A 431 -1.01 -12.71 -25.38
N PHE A 432 -1.42 -13.99 -25.47
CA PHE A 432 -0.55 -15.16 -25.30
C PHE A 432 0.73 -15.11 -26.15
N GLN A 433 0.62 -14.64 -27.40
CA GLN A 433 1.74 -14.56 -28.34
C GLN A 433 2.92 -13.71 -27.82
N ILE A 434 2.65 -12.72 -26.95
CA ILE A 434 3.69 -11.84 -26.39
C ILE A 434 4.58 -12.61 -25.44
N ALA A 435 3.98 -13.40 -24.52
CA ALA A 435 4.72 -14.27 -23.62
C ALA A 435 5.46 -15.38 -24.38
N PHE A 436 4.84 -15.94 -25.42
CA PHE A 436 5.50 -16.93 -26.29
C PHE A 436 6.72 -16.36 -27.02
N ASN A 437 6.61 -15.18 -27.64
CA ASN A 437 7.74 -14.49 -28.27
C ASN A 437 8.86 -14.19 -27.26
N SER A 438 8.49 -13.76 -26.05
CA SER A 438 9.44 -13.51 -24.96
C SER A 438 10.22 -14.77 -24.57
N LEU A 439 9.56 -15.94 -24.47
CA LEU A 439 10.21 -17.22 -24.18
C LEU A 439 11.23 -17.63 -25.26
N ILE A 440 10.90 -17.35 -26.53
CA ILE A 440 11.80 -17.65 -27.65
C ILE A 440 13.01 -16.70 -27.62
N ALA A 441 12.77 -15.40 -27.47
CA ALA A 441 13.82 -14.39 -27.34
C ALA A 441 14.77 -14.70 -26.17
N ASP A 442 14.20 -15.12 -25.03
CA ASP A 442 14.94 -15.52 -23.82
C ASP A 442 15.83 -16.75 -24.06
N SER A 443 15.34 -17.72 -24.83
CA SER A 443 16.09 -18.93 -25.15
C SER A 443 17.24 -18.67 -26.13
N VAL A 444 17.10 -17.67 -27.00
CA VAL A 444 18.16 -17.24 -27.92
C VAL A 444 19.22 -16.41 -27.18
N MET A 445 18.82 -15.50 -26.29
CA MET A 445 19.74 -14.63 -25.52
C MET A 445 20.29 -15.28 -24.25
N LEU A 446 19.78 -16.45 -23.85
CA LEU A 446 20.16 -17.15 -22.61
C LEU A 446 19.97 -16.28 -21.34
N THR A 447 18.86 -15.54 -21.28
CA THR A 447 18.49 -14.67 -20.15
C THR A 447 17.52 -15.37 -19.19
N SER A 448 16.92 -14.61 -18.26
CA SER A 448 16.03 -15.10 -17.19
C SER A 448 14.55 -14.74 -17.36
N ARG A 449 14.13 -14.21 -18.52
CA ARG A 449 12.73 -13.81 -18.80
C ARG A 449 11.74 -14.97 -18.76
N SER A 450 12.21 -16.22 -18.88
CA SER A 450 11.35 -17.40 -18.80
C SER A 450 10.57 -17.49 -17.49
N ASN A 451 11.16 -17.02 -16.37
CA ASN A 451 10.50 -17.06 -15.07
C ASN A 451 9.30 -16.12 -15.03
N VAL A 452 9.47 -14.89 -15.53
CA VAL A 452 8.41 -13.87 -15.61
C VAL A 452 7.33 -14.32 -16.59
N SER A 453 7.72 -14.82 -17.77
CA SER A 453 6.78 -15.29 -18.79
C SER A 453 5.97 -16.50 -18.31
N GLY A 454 6.62 -17.47 -17.66
CA GLY A 454 5.96 -18.61 -17.05
C GLY A 454 4.99 -18.20 -15.95
N TRP A 455 5.35 -17.22 -15.12
CA TRP A 455 4.47 -16.72 -14.08
C TRP A 455 3.25 -15.95 -14.61
N ILE A 456 3.41 -15.11 -15.65
CA ILE A 456 2.27 -14.44 -16.32
C ILE A 456 1.25 -15.46 -16.82
N LEU A 457 1.74 -16.51 -17.49
CA LEU A 457 0.90 -17.55 -18.07
C LEU A 457 0.28 -18.43 -16.97
N GLY A 458 1.07 -18.85 -15.98
CA GLY A 458 0.63 -19.67 -14.85
C GLY A 458 -0.35 -18.96 -13.90
N SER A 459 -0.38 -17.62 -13.92
CA SER A 459 -1.35 -16.78 -13.20
C SER A 459 -2.52 -16.31 -14.07
N SER A 460 -2.71 -16.90 -15.26
CA SER A 460 -3.85 -16.61 -16.13
C SER A 460 -5.17 -17.02 -15.50
N ARG A 461 -6.14 -16.09 -15.50
CA ARG A 461 -7.54 -16.35 -15.15
C ARG A 461 -8.35 -16.94 -16.30
N SER A 462 -7.79 -16.96 -17.51
CA SER A 462 -8.35 -17.56 -18.71
C SER A 462 -7.70 -18.93 -18.98
N VAL A 463 -8.44 -19.84 -19.62
CA VAL A 463 -7.93 -21.16 -20.03
C VAL A 463 -6.92 -20.99 -21.17
N LEU A 464 -5.77 -21.67 -21.09
CA LEU A 464 -4.66 -21.52 -22.05
C LEU A 464 -4.33 -22.78 -22.85
N THR A 465 -5.03 -23.90 -22.63
CA THR A 465 -4.69 -25.22 -23.19
C THR A 465 -4.62 -25.22 -24.71
N GLN A 466 -5.56 -24.55 -25.40
CA GLN A 466 -5.58 -24.45 -26.85
C GLN A 466 -4.36 -23.68 -27.38
N GLN A 467 -4.03 -22.55 -26.76
CA GLN A 467 -2.91 -21.68 -27.13
C GLN A 467 -1.57 -22.38 -26.89
N VAL A 468 -1.44 -23.08 -25.76
CA VAL A 468 -0.27 -23.89 -25.43
C VAL A 468 -0.09 -25.03 -26.44
N GLY A 469 -1.15 -25.78 -26.75
CA GLY A 469 -1.10 -26.84 -27.75
C GLY A 469 -0.67 -26.34 -29.14
N ALA A 470 -1.16 -25.16 -29.55
CA ALA A 470 -0.72 -24.52 -30.78
C ALA A 470 0.75 -24.06 -30.74
N ALA A 471 1.20 -23.52 -29.60
CA ALA A 471 2.58 -23.08 -29.41
C ALA A 471 3.56 -24.25 -29.41
N LEU A 472 3.23 -25.39 -28.78
CA LEU A 472 4.08 -26.58 -28.77
C LEU A 472 4.39 -27.08 -30.19
N ARG A 473 3.37 -27.14 -31.07
CA ARG A 473 3.57 -27.46 -32.49
C ARG A 473 4.49 -26.47 -33.19
N ARG A 474 4.40 -25.17 -32.86
CA ARG A 474 5.29 -24.14 -33.42
C ARG A 474 6.71 -24.26 -32.92
N VAL A 475 6.94 -24.67 -31.67
CA VAL A 475 8.29 -24.89 -31.13
C VAL A 475 9.05 -25.96 -31.91
N ASP A 476 8.36 -27.03 -32.34
CA ASP A 476 8.95 -28.07 -33.17
C ASP A 476 9.42 -27.54 -34.52
N MET A 477 8.67 -26.61 -35.12
CA MET A 477 8.97 -25.98 -36.40
C MET A 477 10.10 -24.92 -36.35
N LEU A 478 10.60 -24.55 -35.17
CA LEU A 478 11.68 -23.55 -35.06
C LEU A 478 12.98 -24.10 -35.65
N THR A 479 13.54 -23.48 -36.68
CA THR A 479 14.75 -24.01 -37.36
C THR A 479 16.05 -23.45 -36.79
N LEU A 480 16.02 -22.27 -36.18
CA LEU A 480 17.20 -21.51 -35.74
C LEU A 480 17.35 -21.42 -34.20
N VAL A 481 16.56 -22.19 -33.45
CA VAL A 481 16.62 -22.28 -31.98
C VAL A 481 17.23 -23.62 -31.59
N SER A 482 18.18 -23.61 -30.64
CA SER A 482 18.86 -24.81 -30.16
C SER A 482 17.89 -25.84 -29.55
N ALA A 483 18.29 -27.11 -29.54
CA ALA A 483 17.50 -28.18 -28.92
C ALA A 483 17.25 -27.93 -27.43
N ASP A 484 18.25 -27.42 -26.69
CA ASP A 484 18.09 -26.99 -25.29
C ASP A 484 17.08 -25.84 -25.15
N GLY A 485 17.15 -24.84 -26.03
CA GLY A 485 16.21 -23.72 -26.05
C GLY A 485 14.78 -24.18 -26.29
N LYS A 486 14.55 -25.07 -27.26
CA LYS A 486 13.23 -25.67 -27.52
C LYS A 486 12.70 -26.42 -26.29
N ARG A 487 13.56 -27.24 -25.63
CA ARG A 487 13.19 -27.98 -24.41
C ARG A 487 12.79 -27.03 -23.28
N ARG A 488 13.55 -25.95 -23.06
CA ARG A 488 13.22 -24.91 -22.07
C ARG A 488 11.86 -24.26 -22.35
N ILE A 489 11.59 -23.87 -23.59
CA ILE A 489 10.31 -23.25 -23.99
C ILE A 489 9.15 -24.22 -23.75
N LYS A 490 9.27 -25.48 -24.22
CA LYS A 490 8.24 -26.50 -24.02
C LYS A 490 7.94 -26.69 -22.54
N ARG A 491 8.97 -26.87 -21.70
CA ARG A 491 8.81 -27.05 -20.26
C ARG A 491 8.01 -25.90 -19.64
N VAL A 492 8.39 -24.65 -19.90
CA VAL A 492 7.71 -23.48 -19.32
C VAL A 492 6.25 -23.36 -19.79
N LEU A 493 5.97 -23.63 -21.07
CA LEU A 493 4.60 -23.63 -21.60
C LEU A 493 3.73 -24.71 -20.96
N LEU A 494 4.26 -25.93 -20.85
CA LEU A 494 3.58 -27.08 -20.25
C LEU A 494 3.32 -26.82 -18.75
N GLU A 495 4.30 -26.33 -18.00
CA GLU A 495 4.16 -25.99 -16.58
C GLU A 495 3.10 -24.90 -16.36
N SER A 496 3.09 -23.87 -17.20
CA SER A 496 2.17 -22.73 -17.07
C SER A 496 0.72 -23.11 -17.39
N ALA A 497 0.48 -24.12 -18.22
CA ALA A 497 -0.86 -24.57 -18.61
C ALA A 497 -1.64 -25.23 -17.47
N ALA A 498 -0.95 -25.87 -16.52
CA ALA A 498 -1.56 -26.65 -15.44
C ALA A 498 -2.66 -27.63 -15.88
N ALA A 499 -2.42 -28.38 -16.95
CA ALA A 499 -3.45 -29.24 -17.55
C ALA A 499 -3.02 -30.71 -17.60
N ALA A 500 -3.94 -31.60 -17.19
CA ALA A 500 -3.74 -33.04 -17.13
C ALA A 500 -3.31 -33.65 -18.47
N GLU A 501 -3.86 -33.14 -19.58
CA GLU A 501 -3.56 -33.62 -20.94
C GLU A 501 -2.07 -33.51 -21.33
N TYR A 502 -1.32 -32.64 -20.65
CA TYR A 502 0.10 -32.40 -20.90
C TYR A 502 1.05 -33.15 -19.96
N ALA A 503 0.54 -33.94 -19.01
CA ALA A 503 1.36 -34.53 -17.94
C ALA A 503 2.47 -35.47 -18.45
N VAL A 504 2.21 -36.23 -19.51
CA VAL A 504 3.21 -37.12 -20.13
C VAL A 504 4.32 -36.31 -20.81
N GLN A 505 3.96 -35.26 -21.54
CA GLN A 505 4.92 -34.39 -22.23
C GLN A 505 5.78 -33.61 -21.23
N LEU A 506 5.19 -33.16 -20.12
CA LEU A 506 5.93 -32.44 -19.08
C LEU A 506 6.94 -33.34 -18.37
N ARG A 507 6.57 -34.59 -18.01
CA ARG A 507 7.51 -35.56 -17.42
C ARG A 507 8.73 -35.77 -18.31
N SER A 508 8.50 -36.07 -19.59
CA SER A 508 9.59 -36.23 -20.58
C SER A 508 10.47 -34.97 -20.67
N ALA A 509 9.87 -33.77 -20.71
CA ALA A 509 10.62 -32.52 -20.76
C ALA A 509 11.47 -32.27 -19.50
N ARG A 510 11.05 -32.76 -18.32
CA ARG A 510 11.82 -32.65 -17.06
C ARG A 510 12.96 -33.65 -16.99
N GLU A 511 12.70 -34.92 -17.30
CA GLU A 511 13.72 -35.97 -17.34
C GLU A 511 14.88 -35.58 -18.28
N GLU A 512 14.56 -35.04 -19.45
CA GLU A 512 15.56 -34.53 -20.39
C GLU A 512 16.36 -33.33 -19.85
N ALA A 513 15.74 -32.47 -19.05
CA ALA A 513 16.41 -31.31 -18.45
C ALA A 513 17.35 -31.73 -17.30
N GLU A 514 16.93 -32.66 -16.46
CA GLU A 514 17.75 -33.23 -15.38
C GLU A 514 18.97 -33.97 -15.93
N GLU A 515 18.78 -34.78 -16.97
CA GLU A 515 19.86 -35.50 -17.64
C GLU A 515 20.91 -34.55 -18.24
N THR A 516 20.49 -33.38 -18.71
CA THR A 516 21.41 -32.34 -19.21
C THR A 516 22.21 -31.70 -18.06
N LEU A 517 21.55 -31.38 -16.95
CA LEU A 517 22.22 -30.85 -15.74
C LEU A 517 23.26 -31.83 -15.17
N ARG A 518 22.97 -33.14 -15.20
CA ARG A 518 23.93 -34.18 -14.78
C ARG A 518 25.15 -34.25 -15.69
N ARG A 519 24.97 -34.12 -17.01
CA ARG A 519 26.08 -34.14 -17.99
C ARG A 519 27.02 -32.94 -17.86
N ASP A 520 26.50 -31.78 -17.46
CA ASP A 520 27.26 -30.55 -17.32
C ASP A 520 28.08 -30.45 -16.02
N GLY A 521 28.07 -31.48 -15.16
CA GLY A 521 28.94 -31.57 -13.97
C GLY A 521 28.62 -30.58 -12.84
N LEU A 522 27.53 -29.83 -12.94
CA LEU A 522 27.09 -28.82 -11.95
C LEU A 522 26.30 -29.43 -10.76
N GLY A 523 26.17 -30.76 -10.72
CA GLY A 523 25.09 -31.46 -10.02
C GLY A 523 25.38 -32.09 -8.65
N LEU A 524 26.44 -31.73 -7.90
CA LEU A 524 26.66 -32.33 -6.56
C LEU A 524 26.85 -31.30 -5.44
N ASN A 525 27.64 -30.24 -5.65
CA ASN A 525 27.86 -29.20 -4.62
C ASN A 525 26.71 -28.17 -4.52
N TYR A 526 25.79 -28.14 -5.48
CA TYR A 526 24.67 -27.19 -5.55
C TYR A 526 23.29 -27.88 -5.52
N MET A 527 23.25 -29.17 -5.22
CA MET A 527 22.00 -29.91 -5.07
C MET A 527 21.31 -29.50 -3.76
N ASN A 528 20.05 -29.10 -3.86
CA ASN A 528 19.14 -29.16 -2.71
C ASN A 528 18.45 -30.52 -2.79
N PRO A 529 18.95 -31.57 -2.12
CA PRO A 529 18.33 -32.88 -2.17
C PRO A 529 16.88 -32.79 -1.70
N THR A 530 15.99 -33.49 -2.38
CA THR A 530 14.63 -33.70 -1.89
C THR A 530 14.67 -34.46 -0.55
N ARG A 531 13.55 -34.46 0.19
CA ARG A 531 13.44 -35.22 1.45
C ARG A 531 13.81 -36.70 1.25
N GLU A 532 13.49 -37.27 0.10
CA GLU A 532 13.75 -38.68 -0.23
C GLU A 532 15.23 -38.94 -0.61
N GLU A 533 15.89 -37.98 -1.26
CA GLU A 533 17.29 -38.09 -1.67
C GLU A 533 18.28 -37.76 -0.54
N LEU A 534 17.84 -36.97 0.45
CA LEU A 534 18.71 -36.45 1.50
C LEU A 534 19.48 -37.54 2.27
N PRO A 535 18.89 -38.69 2.68
CA PRO A 535 19.66 -39.74 3.36
C PRO A 535 20.86 -40.24 2.54
N SER A 536 20.69 -40.38 1.22
CA SER A 536 21.79 -40.77 0.32
C SER A 536 22.83 -39.65 0.19
N PHE A 537 22.39 -38.40 0.06
CA PHE A 537 23.27 -37.23 0.00
C PHE A 537 24.15 -37.08 1.25
N LEU A 538 23.59 -37.34 2.45
CA LEU A 538 24.35 -37.27 3.70
C LEU A 538 25.45 -38.35 3.80
N MET A 539 25.30 -39.46 3.06
CA MET A 539 26.26 -40.56 3.02
C MET A 539 27.30 -40.47 1.91
N GLU A 540 27.16 -39.51 1.01
CA GLU A 540 28.06 -39.34 -0.12
C GLU A 540 29.43 -38.80 0.35
N ALA A 541 30.50 -39.51 -0.02
CA ALA A 541 31.86 -39.20 0.46
C ALA A 541 32.43 -37.92 -0.17
N ASP A 542 32.00 -37.60 -1.39
CA ASP A 542 32.49 -36.44 -2.17
C ASP A 542 31.84 -35.11 -1.74
N VAL A 543 30.80 -35.15 -0.89
CA VAL A 543 30.13 -33.97 -0.36
C VAL A 543 30.78 -33.54 0.95
N GLY A 544 31.24 -32.28 1.03
CA GLY A 544 31.83 -31.73 2.26
C GLY A 544 30.85 -31.66 3.43
N PHE A 545 31.35 -31.85 4.66
CA PHE A 545 30.52 -31.89 5.88
C PHE A 545 29.66 -30.63 6.09
N TRP A 546 30.16 -29.45 5.72
CA TRP A 546 29.39 -28.20 5.78
C TRP A 546 28.11 -28.27 4.92
N ALA A 547 28.21 -28.74 3.68
CA ALA A 547 27.06 -28.89 2.79
C ALA A 547 26.07 -29.93 3.31
N LYS A 548 26.56 -31.03 3.92
CA LYS A 548 25.73 -32.02 4.61
C LYS A 548 24.96 -31.40 5.77
N MET A 549 25.64 -30.62 6.61
CA MET A 549 25.04 -29.93 7.76
C MET A 549 23.97 -28.92 7.32
N GLU A 550 24.27 -28.10 6.32
CA GLU A 550 23.32 -27.13 5.77
C GLU A 550 22.06 -27.83 5.23
N ALA A 551 22.23 -28.88 4.42
CA ALA A 551 21.11 -29.66 3.88
C ALA A 551 20.30 -30.37 4.98
N ALA A 552 20.98 -31.00 5.95
CA ALA A 552 20.38 -31.70 7.08
C ALA A 552 19.55 -30.77 7.98
N SER A 553 20.03 -29.57 8.25
CA SER A 553 19.40 -28.62 9.17
C SER A 553 17.99 -28.21 8.74
N LYS A 554 17.71 -28.20 7.43
CA LYS A 554 16.39 -27.87 6.85
C LYS A 554 15.27 -28.82 7.29
N TYR A 555 15.63 -30.03 7.71
CA TYR A 555 14.69 -31.08 8.13
C TYR A 555 14.78 -31.38 9.64
N ALA A 556 15.53 -30.59 10.42
CA ALA A 556 15.73 -30.86 11.85
C ALA A 556 14.43 -30.83 12.66
N SER A 557 13.47 -30.00 12.24
CA SER A 557 12.13 -29.89 12.84
C SER A 557 11.14 -30.94 12.34
N ASP A 558 11.52 -31.82 11.39
CA ASP A 558 10.70 -32.96 10.97
C ASP A 558 10.92 -34.15 11.93
N PRO A 559 9.94 -34.49 12.80
CA PRO A 559 10.08 -35.61 13.71
C PRO A 559 10.03 -36.97 12.99
N MET A 560 9.55 -37.02 11.76
CA MET A 560 9.42 -38.23 10.94
C MET A 560 10.59 -38.44 9.97
N PHE A 561 11.55 -37.51 9.92
CA PHE A 561 12.77 -37.67 9.12
C PHE A 561 13.82 -38.46 9.92
N GLU A 562 14.37 -39.50 9.30
CA GLU A 562 15.40 -40.36 9.88
C GLU A 562 16.78 -40.00 9.29
N TYR A 563 17.73 -39.68 10.17
CA TYR A 563 19.09 -39.35 9.77
C TYR A 563 19.99 -40.60 9.77
N PRO A 564 20.91 -40.75 8.80
CA PRO A 564 21.88 -41.85 8.83
C PRO A 564 22.79 -41.80 10.06
N ILE A 565 23.03 -42.96 10.69
CA ILE A 565 23.79 -43.07 11.95
C ILE A 565 25.22 -42.54 11.82
N ASP A 566 25.85 -42.76 10.67
CA ASP A 566 27.22 -42.29 10.41
C ASP A 566 27.30 -40.75 10.39
N PHE A 567 26.30 -40.08 9.80
CA PHE A 567 26.19 -38.62 9.83
C PHE A 567 25.96 -38.11 11.26
N VAL A 568 25.11 -38.78 12.05
CA VAL A 568 24.88 -38.43 13.47
C VAL A 568 26.19 -38.54 14.29
N SER A 569 26.99 -39.57 14.01
CA SER A 569 28.28 -39.78 14.67
C SER A 569 29.31 -38.71 14.28
N GLU A 570 29.37 -38.36 13.00
CA GLU A 570 30.20 -37.27 12.47
C GLU A 570 29.81 -35.91 13.09
N LEU A 571 28.50 -35.61 13.13
CA LEU A 571 27.94 -34.42 13.77
C LEU A 571 28.32 -34.31 15.25
N ARG A 572 28.20 -35.41 16.00
CA ARG A 572 28.58 -35.45 17.43
C ARG A 572 30.07 -35.14 17.61
N ALA A 573 30.93 -35.76 16.80
CA ALA A 573 32.38 -35.56 16.88
C ALA A 573 32.80 -34.13 16.49
N HIS A 574 32.12 -33.55 15.50
CA HIS A 574 32.32 -32.17 15.07
C HIS A 574 31.88 -31.19 16.16
N ALA A 575 30.66 -31.36 16.69
CA ALA A 575 30.10 -30.52 17.72
C ALA A 575 30.93 -30.51 19.01
N GLN A 576 31.53 -31.65 19.41
CA GLN A 576 32.42 -31.69 20.58
C GLN A 576 33.65 -30.78 20.43
N LYS A 577 34.19 -30.63 19.20
CA LYS A 577 35.35 -29.79 18.89
C LYS A 577 35.01 -28.33 18.67
N PHE A 578 33.73 -27.99 18.48
CA PHE A 578 33.27 -26.62 18.25
C PHE A 578 33.61 -25.70 19.43
N SER A 579 34.17 -24.52 19.14
CA SER A 579 34.56 -23.51 20.14
C SER A 579 33.45 -22.50 20.37
N THR A 580 33.03 -22.32 21.63
CA THR A 580 31.98 -21.35 22.00
C THR A 580 32.53 -19.94 22.30
N VAL A 581 33.86 -19.77 22.30
CA VAL A 581 34.51 -18.49 22.60
C VAL A 581 34.26 -17.45 21.51
N GLY A 582 34.16 -17.88 20.24
CA GLY A 582 33.93 -17.01 19.08
C GLY A 582 32.47 -16.64 18.80
N LEU A 583 31.52 -17.18 19.59
CA LEU A 583 30.10 -16.89 19.43
C LEU A 583 29.73 -15.52 19.99
N HIS A 584 28.97 -14.72 19.24
CA HIS A 584 28.41 -13.44 19.66
C HIS A 584 29.42 -12.49 20.32
N ILE A 585 30.62 -12.36 19.75
CA ILE A 585 31.67 -11.44 20.24
C ILE A 585 31.57 -10.03 19.65
N THR A 586 30.79 -9.85 18.58
CA THR A 586 30.54 -8.58 17.90
C THR A 586 29.06 -8.43 17.56
N ARG A 587 28.61 -7.24 17.19
CA ARG A 587 27.24 -7.01 16.68
C ARG A 587 26.96 -7.70 15.34
N GLY A 588 28.00 -7.97 14.54
CA GLY A 588 27.91 -8.75 13.31
C GLY A 588 28.00 -10.26 13.57
N GLN A 589 27.70 -11.07 12.54
CA GLN A 589 27.84 -12.52 12.60
C GLN A 589 29.30 -12.93 12.37
N THR A 590 29.86 -13.73 13.27
CA THR A 590 31.15 -14.40 13.08
C THR A 590 30.98 -15.69 12.27
N SER A 591 32.10 -16.31 11.87
CA SER A 591 32.09 -17.66 11.27
C SER A 591 31.40 -18.68 12.19
N GLU A 592 31.66 -18.59 13.49
CA GLU A 592 31.11 -19.43 14.52
C GLU A 592 29.60 -19.21 14.67
N ASP A 593 29.12 -17.97 14.57
CA ASP A 593 27.68 -17.66 14.59
C ASP A 593 26.95 -18.24 13.36
N HIS A 594 27.58 -18.16 12.18
CA HIS A 594 27.06 -18.77 10.96
C HIS A 594 26.99 -20.29 11.09
N GLU A 595 28.00 -20.92 11.66
CA GLU A 595 28.02 -22.37 11.90
C GLU A 595 26.97 -22.80 12.93
N TRP A 596 26.87 -22.08 14.06
CA TRP A 596 25.90 -22.37 15.11
C TRP A 596 24.46 -22.36 14.59
N THR A 597 24.14 -21.45 13.65
CA THR A 597 22.81 -21.35 13.02
C THR A 597 22.35 -22.68 12.39
N PHE A 598 23.26 -23.46 11.82
CA PHE A 598 22.95 -24.77 11.23
C PHE A 598 23.13 -25.92 12.22
N LEU A 599 24.09 -25.79 13.13
CA LEU A 599 24.47 -26.81 14.10
C LEU A 599 23.44 -26.97 15.22
N GLU A 600 22.95 -25.87 15.79
CA GLU A 600 22.02 -25.84 16.92
C GLU A 600 20.75 -26.69 16.72
N PRO A 601 19.96 -26.54 15.64
CA PRO A 601 18.77 -27.36 15.44
C PRO A 601 19.10 -28.85 15.30
N LEU A 602 20.23 -29.19 14.67
CA LEU A 602 20.66 -30.58 14.54
C LEU A 602 21.06 -31.17 15.90
N LEU A 603 21.75 -30.42 16.75
CA LEU A 603 22.08 -30.88 18.11
C LEU A 603 20.84 -31.05 18.98
N CYS A 604 19.88 -30.13 18.91
CA CYS A 604 18.60 -30.24 19.61
C CYS A 604 17.82 -31.52 19.20
N ARG A 605 17.89 -31.88 17.91
CA ARG A 605 17.22 -33.07 17.38
C ARG A 605 17.97 -34.38 17.70
N LEU A 606 19.29 -34.40 17.54
CA LEU A 606 20.08 -35.64 17.45
C LEU A 606 21.08 -35.84 18.61
N CYS A 607 21.54 -34.77 19.27
CA CYS A 607 22.62 -34.81 20.27
C CYS A 607 22.37 -33.82 21.43
N ARG A 608 21.23 -33.96 22.11
CA ARG A 608 20.75 -33.04 23.16
C ARG A 608 21.72 -32.86 24.33
N ASP A 609 22.42 -33.94 24.69
CA ASP A 609 23.46 -33.94 25.72
C ASP A 609 24.61 -33.00 25.36
N VAL A 610 25.05 -33.03 24.10
CA VAL A 610 26.11 -32.17 23.57
C VAL A 610 25.65 -30.72 23.48
N TYR A 611 24.42 -30.48 23.01
CA TYR A 611 23.82 -29.14 22.98
C TYR A 611 23.83 -28.48 24.36
N ALA A 612 23.28 -29.15 25.38
CA ALA A 612 23.21 -28.60 26.73
C ALA A 612 24.61 -28.33 27.32
N SER A 613 25.60 -29.17 27.01
CA SER A 613 26.99 -28.90 27.39
C SER A 613 27.54 -27.65 26.74
N LYS A 614 27.34 -27.48 25.42
CA LYS A 614 27.88 -26.34 24.67
C LYS A 614 27.23 -25.01 25.04
N VAL A 615 25.93 -25.00 25.32
CA VAL A 615 25.27 -23.78 25.83
C VAL A 615 25.84 -23.38 27.18
N ARG A 616 26.04 -24.33 28.10
CA ARG A 616 26.68 -24.03 29.40
C ARG A 616 28.11 -23.53 29.22
N ASP A 617 28.88 -24.13 28.32
CA ASP A 617 30.23 -23.67 27.98
C ASP A 617 30.21 -22.23 27.42
N PHE A 618 29.26 -21.89 26.53
CA PHE A 618 29.04 -20.54 26.03
C PHE A 618 28.72 -19.55 27.14
N ILE A 619 27.81 -19.90 28.07
CA ILE A 619 27.41 -19.02 29.16
C ILE A 619 28.61 -18.70 30.08
N ARG A 620 29.43 -19.69 30.39
CA ARG A 620 30.64 -19.52 31.22
C ARG A 620 31.73 -18.66 30.58
N THR A 621 31.65 -18.38 29.26
CA THR A 621 32.61 -17.47 28.63
C THR A 621 32.46 -16.02 29.07
N ILE A 622 31.36 -15.67 29.77
CA ILE A 622 31.07 -14.31 30.26
C ILE A 622 32.24 -13.68 31.03
N ASP A 623 32.96 -14.49 31.83
CA ASP A 623 34.07 -14.04 32.66
C ASP A 623 35.24 -13.46 31.84
N GLN A 624 35.32 -13.86 30.56
CA GLN A 624 36.35 -13.48 29.61
C GLN A 624 35.92 -12.34 28.66
N ARG A 625 34.65 -11.90 28.74
CA ARG A 625 34.06 -10.91 27.82
C ARG A 625 34.06 -9.51 28.44
N GLN A 626 34.36 -8.50 27.61
CA GLN A 626 34.34 -7.07 27.94
C GLN A 626 33.74 -6.28 26.77
N ASP A 627 33.30 -5.03 27.03
CA ASP A 627 32.81 -4.07 26.04
C ASP A 627 31.77 -4.63 25.05
N GLU A 628 32.05 -4.64 23.75
CA GLU A 628 31.11 -5.09 22.71
C GLU A 628 30.78 -6.58 22.82
N ALA A 629 31.71 -7.40 23.30
CA ALA A 629 31.54 -8.85 23.40
C ALA A 629 30.56 -9.24 24.51
N ILE A 630 30.50 -8.49 25.61
CA ILE A 630 29.50 -8.71 26.67
C ILE A 630 28.12 -8.19 26.25
N TYR A 631 28.07 -7.07 25.52
CA TYR A 631 26.84 -6.53 24.93
C TYR A 631 26.20 -7.49 23.95
N SER A 632 26.97 -8.05 23.02
CA SER A 632 26.45 -9.00 22.03
C SER A 632 26.06 -10.34 22.66
N TRP A 633 26.79 -10.77 23.70
CA TRP A 633 26.53 -12.00 24.44
C TRP A 633 25.19 -12.00 25.19
N VAL A 634 24.82 -10.90 25.87
CA VAL A 634 23.60 -10.89 26.71
C VAL A 634 22.33 -11.15 25.90
N PHE A 635 22.25 -10.69 24.65
CA PHE A 635 21.09 -10.93 23.79
C PHE A 635 20.91 -12.41 23.46
N ALA A 636 22.00 -13.15 23.26
CA ALA A 636 21.95 -14.59 23.01
C ALA A 636 21.76 -15.39 24.31
N ALA A 637 22.46 -15.00 25.38
CA ALA A 637 22.42 -15.69 26.67
C ALA A 637 21.03 -15.67 27.33
N ASN A 638 20.29 -14.56 27.18
CA ASN A 638 18.94 -14.41 27.71
C ASN A 638 17.97 -15.49 27.19
N SER A 639 18.18 -16.01 25.98
CA SER A 639 17.37 -17.08 25.42
C SER A 639 17.66 -18.45 26.05
N TYR A 640 18.66 -18.60 26.92
CA TYR A 640 19.04 -19.88 27.54
C TYR A 640 18.80 -19.95 29.06
N VAL A 641 18.03 -19.02 29.65
CA VAL A 641 17.78 -18.95 31.11
C VAL A 641 17.30 -20.28 31.70
N SER A 642 16.46 -21.04 30.97
CA SER A 642 15.94 -22.34 31.43
C SER A 642 17.01 -23.44 31.57
N LEU A 643 18.23 -23.22 31.07
CA LEU A 643 19.34 -24.19 31.08
C LEU A 643 20.44 -23.84 32.09
N LEU A 644 20.30 -22.71 32.79
CA LEU A 644 21.29 -22.24 33.75
C LEU A 644 21.34 -23.17 34.96
N GLY A 645 22.54 -23.65 35.29
CA GLY A 645 22.83 -24.30 36.57
C GLY A 645 23.39 -23.30 37.57
N SER A 646 23.68 -23.78 38.79
CA SER A 646 24.22 -22.95 39.87
C SER A 646 25.55 -22.29 39.50
N THR A 647 26.40 -22.97 38.73
CA THR A 647 27.70 -22.45 38.29
C THR A 647 27.54 -21.30 37.30
N GLU A 648 26.61 -21.42 36.34
CA GLU A 648 26.36 -20.38 35.35
C GLU A 648 25.73 -19.13 35.97
N VAL A 649 24.77 -19.32 36.88
CA VAL A 649 24.14 -18.21 37.63
C VAL A 649 25.20 -17.43 38.42
N GLU A 650 26.17 -18.12 39.02
CA GLU A 650 27.24 -17.48 39.78
C GLU A 650 28.18 -16.66 38.88
N SER A 651 28.57 -17.16 37.70
CA SER A 651 29.36 -16.38 36.72
C SER A 651 28.61 -15.11 36.24
N ILE A 652 27.30 -15.22 35.99
CA ILE A 652 26.47 -14.05 35.63
C ILE A 652 26.43 -13.04 36.79
N ARG A 653 26.22 -13.52 38.02
CA ARG A 653 26.16 -12.68 39.22
C ARG A 653 27.45 -11.92 39.45
N GLN A 654 28.60 -12.59 39.42
CA GLN A 654 29.91 -11.96 39.64
C GLN A 654 30.19 -10.88 38.58
N THR A 655 29.82 -11.14 37.33
CA THR A 655 29.98 -10.16 36.25
C THR A 655 29.03 -8.97 36.40
N TRP A 656 27.76 -9.21 36.75
CA TRP A 656 26.77 -8.16 37.01
C TRP A 656 27.19 -7.25 38.18
N GLU A 657 27.67 -7.83 39.29
CA GLU A 657 28.18 -7.07 40.44
C GLU A 657 29.40 -6.22 40.05
N ARG A 658 30.32 -6.76 39.24
CA ARG A 658 31.45 -6.00 38.69
C ARG A 658 30.98 -4.80 37.85
N ILE A 659 29.96 -4.98 37.02
CA ILE A 659 29.42 -3.90 36.16
C ILE A 659 28.78 -2.80 37.01
N ILE A 660 27.97 -3.16 38.01
CA ILE A 660 27.28 -2.18 38.87
C ILE A 660 28.27 -1.43 39.76
N THR A 661 29.32 -2.08 40.25
CA THR A 661 30.33 -1.44 41.12
C THR A 661 31.32 -0.55 40.37
N THR A 662 31.55 -0.78 39.08
CA THR A 662 32.55 -0.05 38.26
C THR A 662 31.96 1.14 37.49
N ALA A 663 30.63 1.32 37.49
CA ALA A 663 29.91 2.29 36.68
C ALA A 663 30.12 3.76 37.13
N SER A 664 31.24 4.35 36.74
CA SER A 664 31.50 5.81 36.81
C SER A 664 31.20 6.54 35.49
N ASN A 665 31.02 5.79 34.38
CA ASN A 665 30.62 6.30 33.06
C ASN A 665 29.44 5.46 32.53
N ASP A 666 28.23 5.98 32.69
CA ASP A 666 26.96 5.32 32.37
C ASP A 666 26.69 5.41 30.86
N THR A 667 27.18 4.45 30.07
CA THR A 667 26.84 4.33 28.63
C THR A 667 25.52 3.55 28.48
N ASP A 668 24.72 3.87 27.47
CA ASP A 668 23.45 3.17 27.20
C ASP A 668 23.65 1.66 26.93
N GLU A 669 24.82 1.26 26.44
CA GLU A 669 25.20 -0.15 26.22
C GLU A 669 25.37 -0.91 27.54
N LEU A 670 26.06 -0.32 28.53
CA LEU A 670 26.23 -0.93 29.85
C LEU A 670 24.90 -1.04 30.60
N ARG A 671 23.99 -0.06 30.43
CA ARG A 671 22.63 -0.13 30.97
C ARG A 671 21.83 -1.29 30.38
N THR A 672 21.98 -1.53 29.08
CA THR A 672 21.34 -2.65 28.38
C THR A 672 21.89 -3.99 28.86
N VAL A 673 23.22 -4.11 28.97
CA VAL A 673 23.89 -5.32 29.49
C VAL A 673 23.41 -5.64 30.89
N GLU A 674 23.40 -4.63 31.78
CA GLU A 674 22.93 -4.81 33.14
C GLU A 674 21.45 -5.21 33.20
N PHE A 675 20.59 -4.58 32.39
CA PHE A 675 19.17 -4.89 32.30
C PHE A 675 18.93 -6.38 31.99
N PHE A 676 19.56 -6.92 30.95
CA PHE A 676 19.39 -8.33 30.59
C PHE A 676 19.96 -9.28 31.65
N MET A 677 21.15 -8.98 32.20
CA MET A 677 21.74 -9.78 33.28
C MET A 677 20.86 -9.81 34.53
N PHE A 678 20.29 -8.66 34.90
CA PHE A 678 19.38 -8.57 36.03
C PHE A 678 18.12 -9.40 35.81
N GLY A 679 17.54 -9.38 34.60
CA GLY A 679 16.41 -10.25 34.24
C GLY A 679 16.73 -11.74 34.38
N MET A 680 17.89 -12.17 33.87
CA MET A 680 18.36 -13.56 34.00
C MET A 680 18.54 -13.98 35.46
N LEU A 681 19.07 -13.09 36.30
CA LEU A 681 19.25 -13.33 37.73
C LEU A 681 17.90 -13.39 38.46
N LEU A 682 16.99 -12.44 38.21
CA LEU A 682 15.65 -12.38 38.80
C LEU A 682 14.87 -13.68 38.59
N ALA A 683 14.94 -14.25 37.38
CA ALA A 683 14.28 -15.51 37.02
C ALA A 683 14.71 -16.72 37.90
N THR A 684 15.87 -16.62 38.56
CA THR A 684 16.47 -17.67 39.40
C THR A 684 16.42 -17.39 40.91
N MET A 685 15.94 -16.21 41.31
CA MET A 685 15.93 -15.75 42.70
C MET A 685 14.65 -16.12 43.46
N GLU A 686 14.77 -16.26 44.77
CA GLU A 686 13.63 -16.36 45.68
C GLU A 686 12.88 -15.02 45.81
N PRO A 687 11.56 -15.01 46.11
CA PRO A 687 10.73 -13.79 46.08
C PRO A 687 11.27 -12.60 46.90
N GLN A 688 11.83 -12.86 48.08
CA GLN A 688 12.39 -11.80 48.93
C GLN A 688 13.67 -11.20 48.36
N ASP A 689 14.48 -12.03 47.70
CA ASP A 689 15.74 -11.58 47.10
C ASP A 689 15.47 -10.81 45.80
N GLN A 690 14.42 -11.18 45.06
CA GLN A 690 13.93 -10.38 43.92
C GLN A 690 13.65 -8.93 44.34
N VAL A 691 12.86 -8.72 45.41
CA VAL A 691 12.49 -7.38 45.86
C VAL A 691 13.66 -6.63 46.50
N LYS A 692 14.51 -7.30 47.29
CA LYS A 692 15.71 -6.67 47.85
C LYS A 692 16.66 -6.19 46.76
N GLU A 693 16.89 -6.97 45.72
CA GLU A 693 17.77 -6.57 44.63
C GLU A 693 17.13 -5.50 43.73
N LEU A 694 15.80 -5.52 43.54
CA LEU A 694 15.06 -4.40 42.93
C LEU A 694 15.27 -3.09 43.70
N LEU A 695 15.18 -3.14 45.03
CA LEU A 695 15.43 -1.97 45.88
C LEU A 695 16.90 -1.54 45.85
N ARG A 696 17.84 -2.50 45.83
CA ARG A 696 19.29 -2.24 45.74
C ARG A 696 19.68 -1.58 44.40
N ARG A 697 18.93 -1.87 43.33
CA ARG A 697 19.17 -1.34 41.98
C ARG A 697 18.85 0.15 41.83
N GLY A 698 17.88 0.68 42.59
CA GLY A 698 17.48 2.10 42.61
C GLY A 698 16.69 2.58 41.39
N GLU A 699 16.23 3.85 41.42
CA GLU A 699 15.32 4.48 40.42
C GLU A 699 15.98 4.79 39.04
N SER A 700 17.31 4.80 38.97
CA SER A 700 18.09 5.35 37.83
C SER A 700 18.06 4.53 36.53
N ARG A 701 17.28 3.45 36.42
CA ARG A 701 17.29 2.59 35.22
C ARG A 701 15.88 2.20 34.83
N ALA A 702 15.26 3.11 34.07
CA ALA A 702 13.97 2.93 33.41
C ALA A 702 13.88 1.57 32.73
N HIS A 703 12.65 1.04 32.60
CA HIS A 703 12.25 -0.31 32.19
C HIS A 703 12.00 -1.29 33.35
N LEU A 704 11.39 -0.82 34.44
CA LEU A 704 10.82 -1.71 35.45
C LEU A 704 9.82 -2.66 34.77
N GLU A 705 8.74 -2.17 34.15
CA GLU A 705 7.65 -3.00 33.55
C GLU A 705 8.07 -4.29 32.82
N SER A 706 9.23 -4.30 32.15
CA SER A 706 9.77 -5.45 31.44
C SER A 706 10.09 -6.66 32.31
N PHE A 707 10.33 -6.53 33.63
CA PHE A 707 10.61 -7.68 34.51
C PHE A 707 9.37 -8.29 35.18
N ALA A 708 8.16 -7.75 34.96
CA ALA A 708 6.94 -8.21 35.62
C ALA A 708 6.69 -9.72 35.39
N ASN A 709 7.06 -10.22 34.22
CA ASN A 709 6.92 -11.62 33.84
C ASN A 709 7.87 -12.57 34.62
N GLU A 710 8.92 -12.05 35.27
CA GLU A 710 9.89 -12.85 36.03
C GLU A 710 9.57 -12.90 37.54
N PHE A 711 8.53 -12.19 37.99
CA PHE A 711 8.15 -12.15 39.40
C PHE A 711 7.50 -13.45 39.87
N GLN A 712 8.01 -13.98 40.98
CA GLN A 712 7.48 -15.19 41.59
C GLN A 712 6.16 -14.91 42.32
N GLN A 713 5.18 -15.81 42.18
CA GLN A 713 3.86 -15.66 42.82
C GLN A 713 3.90 -16.02 44.32
N LEU A 714 3.29 -15.18 45.16
CA LEU A 714 3.26 -15.33 46.62
C LEU A 714 2.00 -16.03 47.11
N ARG A 715 2.15 -17.25 47.63
CA ARG A 715 1.02 -18.11 48.03
C ARG A 715 0.48 -17.90 49.45
N SER A 716 1.05 -17.00 50.25
CA SER A 716 0.58 -16.77 51.63
C SER A 716 0.64 -15.30 52.04
N ALA A 717 -0.32 -14.89 52.89
CA ALA A 717 -0.37 -13.54 53.45
C ALA A 717 0.89 -13.20 54.27
N GLU A 718 1.50 -14.18 54.94
CA GLU A 718 2.77 -13.99 55.64
C GLU A 718 3.93 -13.69 54.68
N ALA A 719 3.98 -14.34 53.52
CA ALA A 719 4.99 -14.07 52.51
C ALA A 719 4.79 -12.66 51.91
N GLN A 720 3.54 -12.29 51.62
CA GLN A 720 3.19 -10.93 51.15
C GLN A 720 3.55 -9.87 52.21
N GLN A 721 3.29 -10.12 53.49
CA GLN A 721 3.65 -9.19 54.57
C GLN A 721 5.17 -8.95 54.65
N LYS A 722 5.98 -10.00 54.46
CA LYS A 722 7.45 -9.87 54.45
C LYS A 722 7.93 -8.98 53.30
N ILE A 723 7.27 -9.03 52.15
CA ILE A 723 7.57 -8.16 51.00
C ILE A 723 7.10 -6.73 51.27
N ALA A 724 5.87 -6.56 51.75
CA ALA A 724 5.30 -5.25 52.09
C ALA A 724 6.16 -4.46 53.09
N CYS A 725 6.74 -5.14 54.08
CA CYS A 725 7.63 -4.52 55.06
C CYS A 725 8.96 -3.99 54.48
N LEU A 726 9.32 -4.32 53.24
CA LEU A 726 10.54 -3.81 52.60
C LEU A 726 10.40 -2.35 52.12
N ALA A 727 9.18 -1.82 52.01
CA ALA A 727 8.91 -0.44 51.62
C ALA A 727 8.87 0.51 52.84
N GLU A 728 10.03 0.76 53.45
CA GLU A 728 10.15 1.64 54.62
C GLU A 728 10.07 3.13 54.24
N ALA A 729 10.70 3.53 53.12
CA ALA A 729 10.74 4.91 52.62
C ALA A 729 9.89 5.12 51.35
N ASP A 730 9.61 6.38 50.99
CA ASP A 730 8.67 6.70 49.88
C ASP A 730 9.24 6.33 48.50
N ASP A 731 10.56 6.41 48.32
CA ASP A 731 11.31 5.98 47.12
C ASP A 731 11.32 4.45 46.93
N GLN A 732 10.95 3.69 47.97
CA GLN A 732 10.86 2.23 47.94
C GLN A 732 9.44 1.72 47.61
N LEU A 733 8.45 2.61 47.59
CA LEU A 733 7.05 2.24 47.36
C LEU A 733 6.84 1.71 45.95
N LEU A 734 7.40 2.36 44.93
CA LEU A 734 7.15 2.00 43.54
C LEU A 734 7.57 0.55 43.20
N PRO A 735 8.80 0.07 43.50
CA PRO A 735 9.18 -1.32 43.22
C PRO A 735 8.33 -2.35 43.97
N VAL A 736 7.95 -2.05 45.22
CA VAL A 736 7.15 -2.97 46.05
C VAL A 736 5.70 -3.03 45.58
N LEU A 737 5.08 -1.89 45.26
CA LEU A 737 3.73 -1.82 44.67
C LEU A 737 3.69 -2.52 43.33
N TRP A 738 4.71 -2.34 42.51
CA TRP A 738 4.77 -2.99 41.21
C TRP A 738 4.85 -4.52 41.35
N TYR A 739 5.68 -5.04 42.27
CA TYR A 739 5.68 -6.47 42.59
C TYR A 739 4.32 -6.97 43.11
N ALA A 740 3.63 -6.16 43.92
CA ALA A 740 2.34 -6.48 44.52
C ALA A 740 1.20 -6.55 43.49
N VAL A 741 1.20 -5.64 42.51
CA VAL A 741 0.16 -5.54 41.47
C VAL A 741 0.17 -6.74 40.51
N GLU A 742 1.33 -7.39 40.35
CA GLU A 742 1.49 -8.58 39.50
C GLU A 742 1.20 -9.90 40.25
N GLN A 743 0.70 -9.83 41.50
CA GLN A 743 0.25 -11.01 42.25
C GLN A 743 -1.18 -11.39 41.85
N GLU A 744 -1.43 -12.70 41.69
CA GLU A 744 -2.77 -13.20 41.35
C GLU A 744 -3.80 -12.98 42.48
N GLU A 745 -3.38 -13.12 43.74
CA GLU A 745 -4.25 -13.00 44.92
C GLU A 745 -3.63 -12.06 45.99
N PRO A 746 -3.71 -10.73 45.81
CA PRO A 746 -3.17 -9.78 46.78
C PRO A 746 -4.04 -9.70 48.05
N SER A 747 -3.40 -9.86 49.22
CA SER A 747 -4.07 -9.81 50.52
C SER A 747 -4.43 -8.38 50.93
N SER A 748 -5.73 -8.10 51.05
CA SER A 748 -6.24 -6.79 51.49
C SER A 748 -5.66 -6.33 52.83
N THR A 749 -5.46 -7.23 53.80
CA THR A 749 -4.90 -6.86 55.12
C THR A 749 -3.44 -6.39 55.06
N VAL A 750 -2.70 -6.76 54.01
CA VAL A 750 -1.26 -6.48 53.87
C VAL A 750 -1.02 -5.22 53.07
N TRP A 751 -1.72 -5.08 51.93
CA TRP A 751 -1.40 -4.04 50.95
C TRP A 751 -2.13 -2.71 51.17
N LEU A 752 -3.29 -2.70 51.85
CA LEU A 752 -4.08 -1.48 52.06
C LEU A 752 -3.29 -0.32 52.71
N PRO A 753 -2.45 -0.52 53.75
CA PRO A 753 -1.65 0.57 54.33
C PRO A 753 -0.68 1.19 53.32
N LEU A 754 -0.10 0.39 52.43
CA LEU A 754 0.81 0.86 51.38
C LEU A 754 0.03 1.59 50.27
N ILE A 755 -1.17 1.12 49.92
CA ILE A 755 -2.07 1.82 48.98
C ILE A 755 -2.40 3.21 49.52
N ASP A 756 -2.82 3.32 50.79
CA ASP A 756 -3.18 4.61 51.41
C ASP A 756 -2.00 5.59 51.39
N ARG A 757 -0.82 5.13 51.83
CA ARG A 757 0.42 5.93 51.78
C ARG A 757 0.76 6.39 50.36
N SER A 758 0.49 5.55 49.36
CA SER A 758 0.87 5.81 47.97
C SER A 758 -0.11 6.71 47.23
N LEU A 759 -1.40 6.68 47.57
CA LEU A 759 -2.40 7.60 47.04
C LEU A 759 -2.12 9.06 47.45
N ASP A 760 -1.53 9.25 48.63
CA ASP A 760 -1.09 10.56 49.14
C ASP A 760 0.32 10.98 48.66
N ASN A 761 1.03 10.13 47.92
CA ASN A 761 2.39 10.39 47.44
C ASN A 761 2.38 11.41 46.27
N GLY A 762 3.40 12.26 46.19
CA GLY A 762 3.61 13.20 45.09
C GLY A 762 3.96 12.53 43.75
N GLU A 763 4.48 11.30 43.76
CA GLU A 763 4.90 10.56 42.57
C GLU A 763 3.70 9.96 41.80
N ASN A 764 3.53 10.35 40.53
CA ASN A 764 2.37 9.97 39.72
C ASN A 764 2.31 8.46 39.40
N VAL A 765 3.46 7.81 39.21
CA VAL A 765 3.52 6.40 38.82
C VAL A 765 3.12 5.49 39.98
N ALA A 766 3.61 5.78 41.20
CA ALA A 766 3.22 5.08 42.42
C ALA A 766 1.70 5.17 42.68
N ARG A 767 1.09 6.36 42.49
CA ARG A 767 -0.38 6.52 42.57
C ARG A 767 -1.12 5.66 41.54
N GLY A 768 -0.64 5.62 40.30
CA GLY A 768 -1.21 4.77 39.26
C GLY A 768 -1.22 3.27 39.62
N PHE A 769 -0.10 2.73 40.12
CA PHE A 769 -0.03 1.35 40.60
C PHE A 769 -0.90 1.11 41.85
N ALA A 770 -0.98 2.08 42.76
CA ALA A 770 -1.87 1.99 43.92
C ALA A 770 -3.35 1.91 43.51
N LEU A 771 -3.78 2.67 42.49
CA LEU A 771 -5.13 2.58 41.92
C LEU A 771 -5.39 1.22 41.25
N ARG A 772 -4.41 0.68 40.52
CA ARG A 772 -4.49 -0.67 39.94
C ARG A 772 -4.62 -1.75 41.02
N LEU A 773 -3.81 -1.67 42.08
CA LEU A 773 -3.87 -2.59 43.22
C LEU A 773 -5.20 -2.46 43.98
N LEU A 774 -5.70 -1.23 44.16
CA LEU A 774 -7.00 -0.97 44.79
C LEU A 774 -8.14 -1.62 44.02
N PHE A 775 -8.09 -1.65 42.68
CA PHE A 775 -9.09 -2.33 41.85
C PHE A 775 -9.15 -3.85 42.09
N GLN A 776 -8.08 -4.47 42.61
CA GLN A 776 -8.03 -5.88 42.99
C GLN A 776 -8.53 -6.13 44.45
N MET A 777 -8.85 -5.08 45.21
CA MET A 777 -9.29 -5.19 46.61
C MET A 777 -10.80 -5.48 46.75
N PRO A 778 -11.25 -5.99 47.92
CA PRO A 778 -12.68 -6.15 48.19
C PRO A 778 -13.46 -4.84 48.06
N GLU A 779 -14.67 -4.90 47.50
CA GLU A 779 -15.52 -3.74 47.19
C GLU A 779 -15.68 -2.75 48.35
N LYS A 780 -15.82 -3.25 49.59
CA LYS A 780 -15.95 -2.41 50.79
C LYS A 780 -14.75 -1.47 50.97
N GLU A 781 -13.55 -1.97 50.70
CA GLU A 781 -12.30 -1.21 50.87
C GLU A 781 -12.09 -0.20 49.74
N VAL A 782 -12.55 -0.54 48.53
CA VAL A 782 -12.60 0.37 47.38
C VAL A 782 -13.52 1.55 47.65
N LEU A 783 -14.77 1.28 48.05
CA LEU A 783 -15.79 2.30 48.32
C LEU A 783 -15.35 3.31 49.38
N CYS A 784 -14.70 2.85 50.44
CA CYS A 784 -14.20 3.69 51.53
C CYS A 784 -13.29 4.81 50.98
N ARG A 785 -12.36 4.45 50.09
CA ARG A 785 -11.33 5.35 49.54
C ARG A 785 -11.83 6.17 48.35
N LEU A 786 -12.73 5.61 47.54
CA LEU A 786 -13.28 6.27 46.36
C LEU A 786 -13.99 7.60 46.69
N SER A 787 -14.59 7.69 47.88
CA SER A 787 -15.33 8.87 48.35
C SER A 787 -14.46 10.10 48.62
N SER A 788 -13.19 9.91 48.97
CA SER A 788 -12.23 10.97 49.28
C SER A 788 -11.17 11.18 48.19
N LEU A 789 -11.12 10.30 47.19
CA LEU A 789 -10.10 10.29 46.15
C LEU A 789 -10.31 11.43 45.13
N GLN A 790 -9.32 12.30 44.99
CA GLN A 790 -9.25 13.32 43.94
C GLN A 790 -7.98 13.13 43.12
N LEU A 791 -8.12 13.11 41.80
CA LEU A 791 -6.98 13.14 40.89
C LEU A 791 -6.39 14.57 40.82
N PRO A 792 -5.08 14.70 40.56
CA PRO A 792 -4.46 15.99 40.28
C PRO A 792 -5.04 16.64 39.01
N GLU A 793 -4.83 17.95 38.79
CA GLU A 793 -5.36 18.68 37.62
C GLU A 793 -4.95 18.08 36.27
N LYS A 794 -3.77 17.45 36.19
CA LYS A 794 -3.26 16.74 35.02
C LYS A 794 -2.83 15.34 35.42
N PRO A 795 -3.78 14.41 35.58
CA PRO A 795 -3.45 13.03 35.92
C PRO A 795 -2.69 12.39 34.76
N THR A 796 -1.80 11.47 35.09
CA THR A 796 -1.18 10.59 34.09
C THR A 796 -2.24 9.64 33.51
N HIS A 797 -1.94 9.11 32.33
CA HIS A 797 -2.80 8.14 31.65
C HIS A 797 -3.12 6.90 32.49
N VAL A 798 -2.15 6.39 33.27
CA VAL A 798 -2.34 5.22 34.14
C VAL A 798 -3.32 5.55 35.28
N GLU A 799 -3.19 6.74 35.87
CA GLU A 799 -4.12 7.22 36.91
C GLU A 799 -5.54 7.37 36.36
N SER A 800 -5.71 8.05 35.21
CA SER A 800 -7.01 8.24 34.56
C SER A 800 -7.69 6.92 34.19
N HIS A 801 -6.92 5.95 33.67
CA HIS A 801 -7.44 4.64 33.28
C HIS A 801 -8.02 3.87 34.48
N TRP A 802 -7.21 3.68 35.52
CA TRP A 802 -7.63 2.89 36.70
C TRP A 802 -8.67 3.61 37.54
N TYR A 803 -8.58 4.94 37.66
CA TYR A 803 -9.62 5.74 38.31
C TYR A 803 -10.96 5.65 37.58
N THR A 804 -10.98 5.73 36.25
CA THR A 804 -12.20 5.56 35.45
C THR A 804 -12.83 4.18 35.67
N ARG A 805 -12.03 3.11 35.67
CA ARG A 805 -12.52 1.75 35.96
C ARG A 805 -13.11 1.62 37.35
N LEU A 806 -12.45 2.19 38.36
CA LEU A 806 -12.95 2.22 39.74
C LEU A 806 -14.28 2.97 39.85
N LEU A 807 -14.42 4.12 39.22
CA LEU A 807 -15.67 4.91 39.21
C LEU A 807 -16.81 4.14 38.54
N LEU A 808 -16.57 3.60 37.34
CA LEU A 808 -17.58 2.84 36.58
C LEU A 808 -18.02 1.57 37.33
N GLN A 809 -17.11 0.91 38.04
CA GLN A 809 -17.36 -0.37 38.73
C GLN A 809 -17.79 -0.23 40.20
N HIS A 810 -17.58 0.91 40.87
CA HIS A 810 -17.89 1.00 42.30
C HIS A 810 -18.56 2.31 42.73
N SER A 811 -18.58 3.38 41.93
CA SER A 811 -19.20 4.62 42.40
C SER A 811 -20.70 4.46 42.67
N PRO A 812 -21.22 4.99 43.80
CA PRO A 812 -22.66 5.05 44.08
C PRO A 812 -23.36 6.25 43.41
N ASP A 813 -22.63 7.12 42.73
CA ASP A 813 -23.16 8.33 42.11
C ASP A 813 -24.06 8.03 40.90
N THR A 814 -24.84 9.03 40.47
CA THR A 814 -25.62 8.91 39.22
C THR A 814 -24.71 8.79 38.00
N ALA A 815 -25.17 8.06 36.97
CA ALA A 815 -24.39 7.81 35.75
C ALA A 815 -23.77 9.07 35.11
N ARG A 816 -24.48 10.21 35.12
CA ARG A 816 -23.97 11.48 34.56
C ARG A 816 -22.78 12.02 35.37
N LEU A 817 -22.91 12.07 36.70
CA LEU A 817 -21.85 12.53 37.60
C LEU A 817 -20.62 11.63 37.53
N ILE A 818 -20.81 10.33 37.31
CA ILE A 818 -19.72 9.39 37.08
C ILE A 818 -18.98 9.76 35.78
N LEU A 819 -19.69 9.85 34.66
CA LEU A 819 -19.08 10.12 33.36
C LEU A 819 -18.40 11.49 33.27
N ASP A 820 -18.92 12.52 33.96
CA ASP A 820 -18.27 13.84 34.02
C ASP A 820 -16.91 13.83 34.76
N ARG A 821 -16.63 12.77 35.54
CA ARG A 821 -15.35 12.55 36.24
C ARG A 821 -14.45 11.53 35.53
N CYS A 822 -14.95 10.85 34.51
CA CYS A 822 -14.23 9.81 33.78
C CYS A 822 -13.55 10.37 32.54
N ASP A 823 -12.48 9.69 32.11
CA ASP A 823 -11.96 9.87 30.76
C ASP A 823 -12.87 9.13 29.75
N LEU A 824 -13.51 9.87 28.85
CA LEU A 824 -14.46 9.32 27.88
C LEU A 824 -13.80 8.34 26.89
N ALA A 825 -12.51 8.53 26.57
CA ALA A 825 -11.78 7.58 25.73
C ALA A 825 -11.61 6.22 26.45
N THR A 826 -11.26 6.24 27.73
CA THR A 826 -11.26 5.04 28.58
C THR A 826 -12.66 4.42 28.70
N CYS A 827 -13.73 5.22 28.81
CA CYS A 827 -15.10 4.69 28.82
C CYS A 827 -15.43 3.89 27.54
N ALA A 828 -15.00 4.36 26.36
CA ALA A 828 -15.19 3.62 25.11
C ALA A 828 -14.52 2.23 25.10
N GLU A 829 -13.42 2.10 25.84
CA GLU A 829 -12.68 0.85 25.99
C GLU A 829 -13.32 -0.10 27.01
N VAL A 830 -13.71 0.38 28.20
CA VAL A 830 -14.00 -0.50 29.34
C VAL A 830 -15.46 -0.57 29.77
N LEU A 831 -16.34 0.32 29.30
CA LEU A 831 -17.72 0.43 29.84
C LEU A 831 -18.53 -0.87 29.70
N GLY A 832 -18.38 -1.59 28.59
CA GLY A 832 -19.03 -2.88 28.37
C GLY A 832 -18.58 -4.01 29.30
N THR A 833 -17.51 -3.82 30.08
CA THR A 833 -17.05 -4.80 31.08
C THR A 833 -17.70 -4.60 32.45
N VAL A 834 -18.45 -3.50 32.64
CA VAL A 834 -19.12 -3.20 33.91
C VAL A 834 -20.27 -4.18 34.12
N THR A 835 -20.29 -4.81 35.29
CA THR A 835 -21.32 -5.79 35.68
C THR A 835 -22.38 -5.15 36.58
N GLY A 836 -23.60 -5.72 36.57
CA GLY A 836 -24.71 -5.34 37.46
C GLY A 836 -25.78 -4.43 36.85
N GLU A 837 -26.80 -4.10 37.65
CA GLU A 837 -28.03 -3.39 37.21
C GLU A 837 -27.78 -1.95 36.73
N ARG A 838 -26.69 -1.31 37.14
CA ARG A 838 -26.37 0.08 36.76
C ARG A 838 -25.83 0.26 35.34
N LEU A 839 -25.42 -0.84 34.67
CA LEU A 839 -24.82 -0.78 33.34
C LEU A 839 -25.72 -0.04 32.34
N GLU A 840 -27.03 -0.28 32.39
CA GLU A 840 -27.99 0.34 31.49
C GLU A 840 -28.04 1.87 31.63
N GLY A 841 -28.00 2.38 32.86
CA GLY A 841 -27.96 3.83 33.12
C GLY A 841 -26.66 4.47 32.63
N LEU A 842 -25.52 3.81 32.84
CA LEU A 842 -24.21 4.29 32.37
C LEU A 842 -24.11 4.28 30.85
N VAL A 843 -24.53 3.19 30.21
CA VAL A 843 -24.53 3.03 28.75
C VAL A 843 -25.45 4.04 28.08
N THR A 844 -26.64 4.28 28.63
CA THR A 844 -27.58 5.29 28.11
C THR A 844 -26.99 6.69 28.20
N ALA A 845 -26.38 7.04 29.34
CA ALA A 845 -25.74 8.35 29.52
C ALA A 845 -24.54 8.51 28.57
N PHE A 846 -23.70 7.49 28.44
CA PHE A 846 -22.53 7.50 27.56
C PHE A 846 -22.91 7.59 26.08
N ALA A 847 -23.92 6.85 25.63
CA ALA A 847 -24.47 6.97 24.27
C ALA A 847 -24.91 8.40 23.95
N GLY A 848 -25.42 9.15 24.93
CA GLY A 848 -25.70 10.58 24.79
C GLY A 848 -24.46 11.43 24.50
N TYR A 849 -23.32 11.17 25.16
CA TYR A 849 -22.05 11.84 24.82
C TYR A 849 -21.54 11.44 23.44
N VAL A 850 -21.69 10.17 23.04
CA VAL A 850 -21.29 9.69 21.71
C VAL A 850 -22.11 10.39 20.61
N ILE A 851 -23.44 10.49 20.76
CA ILE A 851 -24.29 11.21 19.80
C ILE A 851 -23.94 12.70 19.76
N ALA A 852 -23.72 13.34 20.92
CA ALA A 852 -23.32 14.74 20.96
C ALA A 852 -21.97 14.98 20.27
N TRP A 853 -21.00 14.08 20.48
CA TRP A 853 -19.71 14.10 19.80
C TRP A 853 -19.86 13.89 18.29
N LEU A 854 -20.62 12.90 17.83
CA LEU A 854 -20.86 12.66 16.39
C LEU A 854 -21.48 13.89 15.71
N ARG A 855 -22.47 14.54 16.35
CA ARG A 855 -23.10 15.77 15.86
C ARG A 855 -22.10 16.92 15.71
N LEU A 856 -21.20 17.08 16.68
CA LEU A 856 -20.11 18.07 16.60
C LEU A 856 -19.21 17.78 15.39
N GLN A 857 -18.84 16.51 15.15
CA GLN A 857 -17.94 16.15 14.05
C GLN A 857 -18.57 16.36 12.66
N VAL A 858 -19.90 16.33 12.54
CA VAL A 858 -20.58 16.59 11.26
C VAL A 858 -20.95 18.07 11.04
N ASP A 859 -20.77 18.97 12.01
CA ASP A 859 -21.15 20.39 11.94
C ASP A 859 -20.38 21.17 10.85
N PRO A 860 -21.02 21.75 9.82
CA PRO A 860 -20.36 22.39 8.69
C PRO A 860 -19.36 23.50 9.05
N HIS A 861 -19.42 24.07 10.25
CA HIS A 861 -18.52 25.12 10.72
C HIS A 861 -17.20 24.59 11.29
N GLU A 862 -17.09 23.30 11.60
CA GLU A 862 -15.85 22.69 12.07
C GLU A 862 -14.84 22.48 10.91
N PRO A 863 -13.57 22.88 11.05
CA PRO A 863 -12.54 22.59 10.05
C PRO A 863 -12.25 21.07 9.97
N PRO A 864 -11.92 20.53 8.78
CA PRO A 864 -11.61 19.11 8.63
C PRO A 864 -10.45 18.67 9.53
N SER A 865 -10.50 17.42 10.00
CA SER A 865 -9.40 16.80 10.76
C SER A 865 -8.20 16.51 9.84
N PRO A 866 -6.97 16.41 10.39
CA PRO A 866 -5.77 16.07 9.62
C PRO A 866 -5.91 14.74 8.89
N GLU A 867 -5.41 14.65 7.65
CA GLU A 867 -5.40 13.42 6.85
C GLU A 867 -4.24 12.50 7.24
N LEU A 868 -4.26 11.97 8.48
CA LEU A 868 -3.22 11.05 8.94
C LEU A 868 -3.79 9.64 9.11
N ARG A 869 -3.08 8.65 8.56
CA ARG A 869 -3.42 7.23 8.73
C ARG A 869 -2.84 6.73 10.05
N VAL A 870 -3.68 6.16 10.90
CA VAL A 870 -3.29 5.77 12.26
C VAL A 870 -3.62 4.31 12.54
N THR A 871 -2.76 3.70 13.35
CA THR A 871 -2.92 2.37 13.91
C THR A 871 -3.18 2.52 15.40
N VAL A 872 -4.28 1.96 15.87
CA VAL A 872 -4.64 1.89 17.29
C VAL A 872 -4.46 0.44 17.73
N GLN A 873 -3.57 0.19 18.67
CA GLN A 873 -3.29 -1.16 19.17
C GLN A 873 -4.00 -1.38 20.50
N ALA A 874 -4.79 -2.44 20.58
CA ALA A 874 -5.43 -2.86 21.82
C ALA A 874 -4.40 -3.24 22.88
N GLN A 875 -4.69 -3.04 24.16
CA GLN A 875 -3.81 -3.49 25.23
C GLN A 875 -3.80 -5.01 25.38
N ALA A 876 -2.66 -5.56 25.82
CA ALA A 876 -2.61 -6.96 26.25
C ALA A 876 -3.44 -7.11 27.54
N PRO A 877 -4.26 -8.16 27.69
CA PRO A 877 -5.06 -8.38 28.90
C PRO A 877 -4.19 -8.32 30.16
N GLY A 878 -4.62 -7.56 31.17
CA GLY A 878 -3.98 -7.52 32.48
C GLY A 878 -2.87 -6.49 32.68
N ARG A 879 -2.35 -5.84 31.62
CA ARG A 879 -1.18 -4.91 31.72
C ARG A 879 -1.50 -3.43 32.01
N GLY A 880 -2.76 -3.03 32.08
CA GLY A 880 -3.15 -1.79 32.77
C GLY A 880 -2.65 -0.47 32.20
N GLY A 881 -2.41 -0.35 30.89
CA GLY A 881 -2.14 0.90 30.19
C GLY A 881 -3.18 1.23 29.11
N LEU A 882 -2.94 2.27 28.31
CA LEU A 882 -3.80 2.68 27.18
C LEU A 882 -3.48 1.92 25.89
N ALA A 883 -4.45 1.89 24.98
CA ALA A 883 -4.22 1.56 23.58
C ALA A 883 -3.11 2.45 22.98
N THR A 884 -2.11 1.84 22.33
CA THR A 884 -1.01 2.59 21.72
C THR A 884 -1.42 3.07 20.34
N VAL A 885 -1.16 4.35 20.05
CA VAL A 885 -1.45 4.96 18.75
C VAL A 885 -0.14 5.19 18.02
N SER A 886 -0.05 4.72 16.78
CA SER A 886 1.10 4.97 15.91
C SER A 886 0.64 5.30 14.50
N VAL A 887 1.53 5.85 13.68
CA VAL A 887 1.22 6.05 12.25
C VAL A 887 1.15 4.71 11.54
N ASP A 888 0.28 4.59 10.53
CA ASP A 888 0.27 3.41 9.68
C ASP A 888 1.56 3.37 8.84
N TRP A 889 2.51 2.58 9.33
CA TRP A 889 3.81 2.38 8.71
C TRP A 889 3.76 1.79 7.30
N SER A 890 2.62 1.26 6.84
CA SER A 890 2.46 0.85 5.44
C SER A 890 2.51 2.04 4.46
N GLN A 891 2.43 3.28 4.96
CA GLN A 891 2.64 4.51 4.19
C GLN A 891 4.10 4.79 3.82
N ILE A 892 5.06 4.17 4.53
CA ILE A 892 6.48 4.36 4.25
C ILE A 892 6.87 3.34 3.20
N ASP A 893 6.87 3.76 1.94
CA ASP A 893 7.51 2.99 0.88
C ASP A 893 9.04 3.07 1.10
N SER A 894 9.57 2.15 1.89
CA SER A 894 11.00 2.06 2.23
C SER A 894 11.85 1.48 1.10
N THR A 895 11.24 1.21 -0.07
CA THR A 895 11.88 0.49 -1.17
C THR A 895 12.38 1.42 -2.28
N VAL A 896 13.27 2.35 -1.95
CA VAL A 896 14.14 2.93 -2.98
C VAL A 896 15.31 1.96 -3.19
N SER A 897 15.15 0.99 -4.09
CA SER A 897 16.29 0.24 -4.65
C SER A 897 16.83 1.01 -5.85
N PHE A 898 18.14 1.24 -5.87
CA PHE A 898 18.82 1.71 -7.08
C PHE A 898 18.77 0.55 -8.09
N ARG A 899 17.95 0.72 -9.13
CA ARG A 899 17.81 -0.24 -10.22
C ARG A 899 18.77 0.14 -11.35
N SER A 900 19.36 -0.86 -12.00
CA SER A 900 20.08 -0.66 -13.25
C SER A 900 19.15 -0.03 -14.30
N GLU A 901 19.69 0.85 -15.15
CA GLU A 901 18.93 1.47 -16.26
C GLU A 901 18.32 0.42 -17.20
N LEU A 902 18.96 -0.76 -17.34
CA LEU A 902 18.48 -1.88 -18.14
C LEU A 902 17.40 -2.72 -17.44
N SER A 903 17.14 -2.48 -16.16
CA SER A 903 16.33 -3.33 -15.27
C SER A 903 15.02 -2.65 -14.79
N THR A 904 14.68 -1.49 -15.36
CA THR A 904 13.60 -0.59 -14.92
C THR A 904 12.18 -1.18 -14.91
N TRP A 905 11.91 -2.28 -15.62
CA TRP A 905 10.69 -3.07 -15.47
C TRP A 905 11.11 -4.54 -15.25
N GLY A 906 10.85 -5.13 -14.08
CA GLY A 906 11.32 -6.49 -13.75
C GLY A 906 12.77 -6.63 -13.24
N GLY A 907 13.33 -5.62 -12.59
CA GLY A 907 14.76 -5.49 -12.36
C GLY A 907 15.52 -6.71 -11.85
N LEU A 908 16.32 -7.31 -12.74
CA LEU A 908 17.34 -8.28 -12.35
C LEU A 908 18.29 -7.62 -11.36
N ASP A 909 18.37 -8.19 -10.17
CA ASP A 909 19.36 -7.85 -9.17
C ASP A 909 20.73 -8.27 -9.73
N GLN A 910 21.56 -7.30 -10.10
CA GLN A 910 23.00 -7.51 -10.06
C GLN A 910 23.43 -7.05 -8.69
N GLY A 911 23.77 -8.01 -7.83
CA GLY A 911 24.16 -7.75 -6.46
C GLY A 911 25.33 -6.79 -6.43
N ASP A 912 25.06 -5.53 -6.07
CA ASP A 912 26.08 -4.54 -5.76
C ASP A 912 25.65 -3.71 -4.54
N GLY A 913 26.23 -4.07 -3.39
CA GLY A 913 27.01 -3.17 -2.52
C GLY A 913 26.45 -1.86 -1.95
N LEU A 914 25.24 -1.39 -2.30
CA LEU A 914 24.70 -0.10 -1.86
C LEU A 914 23.46 -0.28 -0.98
N GLY A 915 23.61 -1.06 0.09
CA GLY A 915 22.60 -1.19 1.15
C GLY A 915 22.48 0.03 2.06
N THR A 916 23.44 0.97 2.02
CA THR A 916 23.67 1.98 3.07
C THR A 916 22.96 3.32 2.89
N LEU A 917 22.28 3.57 1.76
CA LEU A 917 21.51 4.83 1.57
C LEU A 917 20.02 4.71 1.92
N LYS A 918 19.48 3.50 2.11
CA LYS A 918 18.06 3.26 2.41
C LYS A 918 17.63 3.79 3.77
N ASP A 919 18.48 3.63 4.79
CA ASP A 919 18.11 3.93 6.17
C ASP A 919 17.93 5.45 6.44
N SER A 920 18.71 6.30 5.75
CA SER A 920 18.68 7.75 5.98
C SER A 920 17.42 8.47 5.50
N PHE A 921 16.76 7.99 4.43
CA PHE A 921 15.54 8.59 3.90
C PHE A 921 14.29 8.11 4.65
N SER A 922 14.28 6.87 5.13
CA SER A 922 13.18 6.34 5.96
C SER A 922 13.08 7.04 7.31
N ASP A 923 14.21 7.33 7.96
CA ASP A 923 14.25 7.91 9.31
C ASP A 923 13.72 9.35 9.36
N ARG A 924 13.99 10.15 8.31
CA ARG A 924 13.46 11.51 8.22
C ARG A 924 11.94 11.51 8.02
N ARG A 925 11.44 10.69 7.09
CA ARG A 925 10.00 10.55 6.82
C ARG A 925 9.24 9.96 8.01
N PHE A 926 9.89 9.05 8.74
CA PHE A 926 9.40 8.50 10.01
C PHE A 926 9.20 9.61 11.05
N THR A 927 10.22 10.44 11.24
CA THR A 927 10.19 11.56 12.19
C THR A 927 9.09 12.58 11.82
N ASP A 928 8.97 12.89 10.54
CA ASP A 928 7.94 13.81 10.02
C ASP A 928 6.52 13.29 10.28
N LEU A 929 6.27 12.00 10.01
CA LEU A 929 4.96 11.37 10.26
C LEU A 929 4.63 11.28 11.75
N GLN A 930 5.61 10.98 12.61
CA GLN A 930 5.39 10.99 14.06
C GLN A 930 5.11 12.38 14.62
N ASN A 931 5.76 13.41 14.09
CA ASN A 931 5.48 14.80 14.45
C ASN A 931 4.07 15.19 14.00
N ALA A 932 3.67 14.83 12.77
CA ALA A 932 2.31 15.04 12.28
C ALA A 932 1.24 14.33 13.13
N LEU A 933 1.52 13.12 13.65
CA LEU A 933 0.63 12.43 14.59
C LEU A 933 0.46 13.21 15.90
N ARG A 934 1.58 13.65 16.50
CA ARG A 934 1.54 14.44 17.74
C ARG A 934 0.76 15.74 17.55
N GLU A 935 0.97 16.44 16.44
CA GLU A 935 0.22 17.66 16.11
C GLU A 935 -1.28 17.37 15.89
N ALA A 936 -1.61 16.28 15.18
CA ALA A 936 -2.99 15.90 14.93
C ALA A 936 -3.74 15.52 16.21
N MET A 937 -3.11 14.76 17.11
CA MET A 937 -3.70 14.40 18.42
C MET A 937 -3.92 15.62 19.29
N LYS A 938 -2.94 16.53 19.36
CA LYS A 938 -3.08 17.78 20.13
C LYS A 938 -4.21 18.66 19.59
N LEU A 939 -4.30 18.79 18.26
CA LEU A 939 -5.37 19.55 17.61
C LEU A 939 -6.75 18.90 17.83
N ALA A 940 -6.83 17.58 17.86
CA ALA A 940 -8.07 16.86 18.17
C ALA A 940 -8.50 17.12 19.62
N GLU A 941 -7.58 17.11 20.57
CA GLU A 941 -7.82 17.44 21.98
C GLU A 941 -8.30 18.88 22.15
N GLU A 942 -7.63 19.86 21.52
CA GLU A 942 -8.02 21.28 21.53
C GLU A 942 -9.43 21.53 20.97
N ARG A 943 -9.92 20.65 20.09
CA ARG A 943 -11.26 20.69 19.48
C ARG A 943 -12.31 19.83 20.21
N GLY A 944 -11.94 19.16 21.31
CA GLY A 944 -12.83 18.25 22.02
C GLY A 944 -13.16 16.96 21.26
N ASN A 945 -12.37 16.57 20.25
CA ASN A 945 -12.49 15.27 19.57
C ASN A 945 -11.76 14.18 20.37
N TRP A 946 -12.31 13.86 21.54
CA TRP A 946 -11.75 12.86 22.47
C TRP A 946 -11.68 11.44 21.85
N ALA A 947 -12.48 11.14 20.82
CA ALA A 947 -12.54 9.81 20.21
C ALA A 947 -11.67 9.63 18.96
N TYR A 948 -10.93 10.67 18.52
CA TYR A 948 -10.12 10.65 17.28
C TYR A 948 -9.23 9.40 17.17
N THR A 949 -8.58 9.01 18.27
CA THR A 949 -7.72 7.81 18.36
C THR A 949 -8.14 6.88 19.49
N ALA A 950 -9.38 6.97 19.98
CA ALA A 950 -9.87 6.11 21.03
C ALA A 950 -9.99 4.66 20.54
N TYR A 951 -9.65 3.70 21.40
CA TYR A 951 -9.97 2.30 21.19
C TYR A 951 -11.38 2.03 21.70
N TRP A 952 -12.21 1.44 20.84
CA TRP A 952 -13.59 1.09 21.16
C TRP A 952 -13.68 -0.41 21.37
N SER A 953 -14.21 -0.87 22.51
CA SER A 953 -14.43 -2.31 22.72
C SER A 953 -15.76 -2.78 22.15
N ASP A 954 -15.79 -4.02 21.66
CA ASP A 954 -17.02 -4.62 21.14
C ASP A 954 -18.10 -4.72 22.21
N SER A 955 -17.72 -5.06 23.45
CA SER A 955 -18.69 -5.14 24.56
C SER A 955 -19.38 -3.81 24.83
N THR A 956 -18.66 -2.69 24.72
CA THR A 956 -19.25 -1.34 24.90
C THR A 956 -20.23 -1.01 23.78
N LEU A 957 -19.85 -1.27 22.53
CA LEU A 957 -20.70 -1.03 21.35
C LEU A 957 -21.94 -1.93 21.35
N VAL A 958 -21.79 -3.22 21.67
CA VAL A 958 -22.92 -4.16 21.84
C VAL A 958 -23.87 -3.65 22.91
N ALA A 959 -23.35 -3.26 24.09
CA ALA A 959 -24.19 -2.75 25.16
C ALA A 959 -24.99 -1.51 24.73
N MET A 960 -24.38 -0.58 23.98
CA MET A 960 -25.08 0.60 23.45
C MET A 960 -26.15 0.22 22.41
N LEU A 961 -25.83 -0.68 21.48
CA LEU A 961 -26.75 -1.12 20.43
C LEU A 961 -27.97 -1.86 21.01
N ASP A 962 -27.76 -2.69 22.03
CA ASP A 962 -28.80 -3.52 22.63
C ASP A 962 -29.67 -2.76 23.63
N LYS A 963 -29.07 -1.89 24.45
CA LYS A 963 -29.76 -1.26 25.59
C LYS A 963 -30.32 0.13 25.30
N VAL A 964 -29.81 0.84 24.29
CA VAL A 964 -30.21 2.23 24.03
C VAL A 964 -31.16 2.31 22.83
N HIS A 965 -32.44 2.51 23.12
CA HIS A 965 -33.47 2.59 22.09
C HIS A 965 -33.20 3.74 21.09
N GLY A 966 -33.19 3.42 19.79
CA GLY A 966 -33.00 4.39 18.71
C GLY A 966 -31.54 4.79 18.42
N PHE A 967 -30.58 4.35 19.24
CA PHE A 967 -29.15 4.68 19.06
C PHE A 967 -28.64 4.27 17.68
N ARG A 968 -28.98 3.06 17.22
CA ARG A 968 -28.59 2.55 15.90
C ARG A 968 -29.05 3.47 14.75
N THR A 969 -30.32 3.85 14.74
CA THR A 969 -30.90 4.69 13.68
C THR A 969 -30.26 6.07 13.66
N GLU A 970 -30.07 6.67 14.83
CA GLU A 970 -29.42 7.98 14.96
C GLU A 970 -27.97 7.95 14.46
N VAL A 971 -27.19 6.94 14.86
CA VAL A 971 -25.80 6.76 14.42
C VAL A 971 -25.72 6.56 12.91
N GLN A 972 -26.62 5.76 12.33
CA GLN A 972 -26.65 5.53 10.88
C GLN A 972 -26.89 6.84 10.10
N LEU A 973 -27.81 7.69 10.56
CA LEU A 973 -28.07 8.99 9.96
C LEU A 973 -26.83 9.90 10.04
N LEU A 974 -26.15 9.92 11.18
CA LEU A 974 -24.94 10.74 11.37
C LEU A 974 -23.75 10.24 10.55
N ILE A 975 -23.62 8.92 10.33
CA ILE A 975 -22.59 8.36 9.44
C ILE A 975 -22.87 8.75 7.98
N GLU A 976 -24.12 8.67 7.52
CA GLU A 976 -24.47 9.12 6.15
C GLU A 976 -24.29 10.64 5.99
N GLU A 977 -24.60 11.43 7.03
CA GLU A 977 -24.32 12.87 7.02
C GLU A 977 -22.80 13.15 6.97
N ALA A 978 -22.00 12.42 7.75
CA ALA A 978 -20.55 12.50 7.71
C ALA A 978 -20.00 12.13 6.32
N LYS A 979 -20.54 11.10 5.68
CA LYS A 979 -20.19 10.69 4.31
C LYS A 979 -20.48 11.80 3.30
N ASN A 980 -21.72 12.31 3.31
CA ASN A 980 -22.14 13.38 2.39
C ASN A 980 -21.31 14.66 2.57
N ARG A 981 -20.81 14.91 3.78
CA ARG A 981 -19.96 16.06 4.11
C ARG A 981 -18.45 15.78 4.02
N LYS A 982 -18.04 14.57 3.60
CA LYS A 982 -16.62 14.13 3.53
C LYS A 982 -15.88 14.21 4.87
N ARG A 983 -16.55 13.83 5.96
CA ARG A 983 -16.06 13.88 7.35
C ARG A 983 -15.93 12.52 8.02
N LEU A 984 -16.12 11.42 7.29
CA LEU A 984 -16.00 10.07 7.83
C LEU A 984 -14.65 9.81 8.53
N ARG A 985 -13.56 10.44 8.06
CA ARG A 985 -12.23 10.31 8.67
C ARG A 985 -12.17 10.85 10.11
N SER A 986 -12.92 11.89 10.43
CA SER A 986 -12.99 12.47 11.79
C SER A 986 -13.63 11.54 12.82
N ILE A 987 -14.40 10.56 12.35
CA ILE A 987 -15.09 9.54 13.16
C ILE A 987 -14.60 8.11 12.82
N GLY A 988 -13.43 7.99 12.17
CA GLY A 988 -12.97 6.73 11.58
C GLY A 988 -12.75 5.61 12.59
N SER A 989 -12.24 5.93 13.78
CA SER A 989 -12.05 4.96 14.89
C SER A 989 -13.37 4.31 15.30
N PHE A 990 -14.42 5.12 15.45
CA PHE A 990 -15.76 4.68 15.80
C PHE A 990 -16.42 3.88 14.67
N VAL A 991 -16.33 4.35 13.42
CA VAL A 991 -16.92 3.65 12.26
C VAL A 991 -16.27 2.28 12.05
N SER A 992 -14.94 2.20 12.19
CA SER A 992 -14.19 0.94 12.10
C SER A 992 -14.62 -0.05 13.20
N ALA A 993 -14.72 0.41 14.45
CA ALA A 993 -15.14 -0.43 15.56
C ALA A 993 -16.62 -0.84 15.47
N LEU A 994 -17.51 0.05 15.03
CA LEU A 994 -18.92 -0.27 14.79
C LEU A 994 -19.06 -1.35 13.70
N ALA A 995 -18.31 -1.22 12.60
CA ALA A 995 -18.28 -2.24 11.56
C ALA A 995 -17.82 -3.59 12.12
N ARG A 996 -16.72 -3.60 12.90
CA ARG A 996 -16.20 -4.80 13.59
C ARG A 996 -17.27 -5.46 14.47
N THR A 997 -17.96 -4.69 15.31
CA THR A 997 -19.02 -5.20 16.20
C THR A 997 -20.20 -5.78 15.41
N LEU A 998 -20.68 -5.05 14.38
CA LEU A 998 -21.81 -5.47 13.57
C LEU A 998 -21.51 -6.74 12.76
N LEU A 999 -20.29 -6.87 12.22
CA LEU A 999 -19.85 -8.08 11.53
C LEU A 999 -19.90 -9.31 12.44
N ARG A 1000 -19.40 -9.20 13.68
CA ARG A 1000 -19.47 -10.32 14.65
C ARG A 1000 -20.89 -10.70 15.05
N SER A 1001 -21.81 -9.74 15.05
CA SER A 1001 -23.25 -10.01 15.28
C SER A 1001 -23.98 -10.59 14.06
N GLY A 1002 -23.32 -10.62 12.90
CA GLY A 1002 -23.93 -11.05 11.65
C GLY A 1002 -24.88 -10.03 11.04
N ASP A 1003 -24.72 -8.73 11.31
CA ASP A 1003 -25.56 -7.67 10.74
C ASP A 1003 -25.03 -7.21 9.37
N SER A 1004 -25.90 -7.09 8.37
CA SER A 1004 -25.52 -6.69 7.01
C SER A 1004 -24.99 -5.25 6.94
N MET A 1005 -25.38 -4.38 7.88
CA MET A 1005 -24.82 -3.03 8.01
C MET A 1005 -23.31 -3.07 8.27
N GLY A 1006 -22.79 -4.13 8.91
CA GLY A 1006 -21.35 -4.32 9.07
C GLY A 1006 -20.61 -4.44 7.73
N LEU A 1007 -21.18 -5.18 6.77
CA LEU A 1007 -20.64 -5.31 5.42
C LEU A 1007 -20.72 -3.99 4.64
N GLU A 1008 -21.81 -3.23 4.81
CA GLU A 1008 -21.97 -1.90 4.21
C GLU A 1008 -20.92 -0.90 4.72
N LEU A 1009 -20.72 -0.84 6.04
CA LEU A 1009 -19.70 0.00 6.65
C LEU A 1009 -18.29 -0.42 6.23
N MET A 1010 -18.01 -1.72 6.11
CA MET A 1010 -16.72 -2.19 5.64
C MET A 1010 -16.44 -1.76 4.19
N ARG A 1011 -17.44 -1.85 3.29
CA ARG A 1011 -17.33 -1.33 1.92
C ARG A 1011 -17.13 0.18 1.91
N LEU A 1012 -17.81 0.92 2.80
CA LEU A 1012 -17.66 2.36 2.95
C LEU A 1012 -16.24 2.73 3.41
N ILE A 1013 -15.71 2.05 4.43
CA ILE A 1013 -14.33 2.23 4.94
C ILE A 1013 -13.32 2.04 3.82
N ARG A 1014 -13.47 0.99 2.99
CA ARG A 1014 -12.59 0.72 1.84
C ARG A 1014 -12.71 1.76 0.73
N THR A 1015 -13.94 2.19 0.42
CA THR A 1015 -14.22 3.13 -0.69
C THR A 1015 -13.77 4.55 -0.37
N GLU A 1016 -13.95 4.99 0.88
CA GLU A 1016 -13.61 6.35 1.34
C GLU A 1016 -12.17 6.46 1.88
N ASP A 1017 -11.40 5.36 1.85
CA ASP A 1017 -10.05 5.27 2.39
C ASP A 1017 -10.00 5.81 3.84
N ILE A 1018 -10.90 5.29 4.69
CA ILE A 1018 -10.91 5.59 6.13
C ILE A 1018 -9.82 4.74 6.78
N VAL A 1019 -8.70 5.35 7.15
CA VAL A 1019 -7.52 4.58 7.60
C VAL A 1019 -7.26 4.75 9.08
N VAL A 1020 -8.20 4.23 9.87
CA VAL A 1020 -7.97 3.87 11.27
C VAL A 1020 -8.00 2.37 11.37
N ARG A 1021 -6.88 1.77 11.78
CA ARG A 1021 -6.75 0.32 11.90
C ARG A 1021 -6.62 -0.07 13.36
N SER A 1022 -7.49 -0.96 13.81
CA SER A 1022 -7.37 -1.58 15.12
C SER A 1022 -6.53 -2.83 14.98
N ILE A 1023 -5.41 -2.92 15.70
CA ILE A 1023 -4.50 -4.06 15.66
C ILE A 1023 -4.50 -4.78 17.00
N ASP A 1024 -4.60 -6.10 16.95
CA ASP A 1024 -4.37 -6.97 18.09
C ASP A 1024 -2.88 -6.94 18.47
N ASN A 1025 -2.55 -6.60 19.72
CA ASN A 1025 -1.16 -6.44 20.17
C ASN A 1025 -0.40 -7.77 20.31
N GLN A 1026 -1.09 -8.88 20.50
CA GLN A 1026 -0.46 -10.21 20.57
C GLN A 1026 -0.21 -10.76 19.17
N ALA A 1027 -1.25 -10.80 18.33
CA ALA A 1027 -1.21 -11.42 17.00
C ALA A 1027 -0.80 -10.46 15.87
N GLY A 1028 -0.67 -9.16 16.15
CA GLY A 1028 -0.35 -8.14 15.15
C GLY A 1028 -1.36 -8.00 13.99
N GLY A 1029 -2.52 -8.67 14.08
CA GLY A 1029 -3.55 -8.74 13.05
C GLY A 1029 -4.57 -7.60 13.14
N ASP A 1030 -5.19 -7.27 12.00
CA ASP A 1030 -6.26 -6.26 11.92
C ASP A 1030 -7.57 -6.84 12.48
N GLU A 1031 -8.12 -6.21 13.51
CA GLU A 1031 -9.32 -6.69 14.19
C GLU A 1031 -10.59 -6.60 13.33
N LEU A 1032 -10.63 -5.66 12.36
CA LEU A 1032 -11.76 -5.55 11.44
C LEU A 1032 -11.78 -6.73 10.46
N ASP A 1033 -10.59 -7.16 10.01
CA ASP A 1033 -10.44 -8.35 9.17
C ASP A 1033 -10.82 -9.63 9.96
N ALA A 1034 -10.43 -9.73 11.23
CA ALA A 1034 -10.84 -10.82 12.10
C ALA A 1034 -12.36 -10.85 12.36
N ALA A 1035 -13.01 -9.68 12.43
CA ALA A 1035 -14.46 -9.60 12.53
C ALA A 1035 -15.18 -9.99 11.23
N LEU A 1036 -14.65 -9.59 10.07
CA LEU A 1036 -15.14 -10.08 8.77
C LEU A 1036 -15.04 -11.61 8.71
N SER A 1037 -13.99 -12.19 9.30
CA SER A 1037 -13.75 -13.63 9.16
C SER A 1037 -14.69 -14.44 10.03
N SER A 1038 -15.20 -13.83 11.08
CA SER A 1038 -16.22 -14.38 11.99
C SER A 1038 -17.65 -14.07 11.54
N TYR A 1039 -17.86 -13.46 10.36
CA TYR A 1039 -19.20 -13.17 9.86
C TYR A 1039 -19.95 -14.48 9.56
N PRO A 1040 -21.14 -14.71 10.13
CA PRO A 1040 -21.83 -16.01 10.11
C PRO A 1040 -22.44 -16.37 8.74
N ARG A 1041 -22.48 -15.44 7.78
CA ARG A 1041 -23.05 -15.65 6.43
C ARG A 1041 -21.97 -15.42 5.37
N PRO A 1042 -20.98 -16.32 5.23
CA PRO A 1042 -19.79 -16.10 4.40
C PRO A 1042 -20.11 -15.87 2.93
N ASP A 1043 -21.21 -16.41 2.41
CA ASP A 1043 -21.65 -16.17 1.03
C ASP A 1043 -21.97 -14.69 0.74
N GLU A 1044 -22.52 -13.94 1.71
CA GLU A 1044 -22.77 -12.50 1.57
C GLU A 1044 -21.48 -11.66 1.62
N ALA A 1045 -20.44 -12.21 2.27
CA ALA A 1045 -19.11 -11.62 2.40
C ALA A 1045 -18.12 -12.13 1.34
N CYS A 1046 -18.54 -13.04 0.45
CA CYS A 1046 -17.71 -13.75 -0.52
C CYS A 1046 -16.85 -12.79 -1.35
N ASP A 1047 -17.46 -11.73 -1.87
CA ASP A 1047 -16.75 -10.74 -2.70
C ASP A 1047 -15.61 -10.06 -1.92
N LEU A 1048 -15.82 -9.73 -0.64
CA LEU A 1048 -14.82 -9.07 0.19
C LEU A 1048 -13.64 -10.00 0.51
N TRP A 1049 -13.90 -11.30 0.67
CA TRP A 1049 -12.89 -12.33 0.90
C TRP A 1049 -12.10 -12.66 -0.36
N LEU A 1050 -12.77 -12.89 -1.48
CA LEU A 1050 -12.13 -13.16 -2.75
C LEU A 1050 -11.31 -11.95 -3.23
N GLU A 1051 -11.81 -10.73 -3.05
CA GLU A 1051 -11.06 -9.50 -3.31
C GLU A 1051 -9.77 -9.44 -2.47
N ARG A 1052 -9.86 -9.80 -1.18
CA ARG A 1052 -8.71 -9.80 -0.28
C ARG A 1052 -7.69 -10.90 -0.62
N ILE A 1053 -8.15 -12.09 -0.94
CA ILE A 1053 -7.29 -13.19 -1.38
C ILE A 1053 -6.64 -12.84 -2.73
N ASP A 1054 -7.39 -12.25 -3.67
CA ASP A 1054 -6.88 -11.73 -4.95
C ASP A 1054 -5.80 -10.67 -4.77
N ALA A 1055 -5.90 -9.85 -3.72
CA ALA A 1055 -4.92 -8.82 -3.38
C ALA A 1055 -3.61 -9.38 -2.78
N SER A 1056 -3.56 -10.69 -2.49
CA SER A 1056 -2.42 -11.33 -1.84
C SER A 1056 -1.15 -11.24 -2.70
N LYS A 1057 -0.07 -10.73 -2.10
CA LYS A 1057 1.22 -10.55 -2.78
C LYS A 1057 2.13 -11.77 -2.68
N SER A 1058 1.74 -12.80 -1.94
CA SER A 1058 2.48 -14.06 -1.79
C SER A 1058 1.58 -15.16 -1.25
N ASP A 1059 2.06 -16.40 -1.32
CA ASP A 1059 1.39 -17.58 -0.75
C ASP A 1059 1.25 -17.48 0.77
N ALA A 1060 2.15 -16.75 1.44
CA ALA A 1060 2.00 -16.41 2.85
C ALA A 1060 0.70 -15.62 3.10
N TYR A 1061 0.40 -14.62 2.25
CA TYR A 1061 -0.81 -13.83 2.39
C TYR A 1061 -2.07 -14.64 2.05
N VAL A 1062 -2.03 -15.48 1.02
CA VAL A 1062 -3.16 -16.38 0.71
C VAL A 1062 -3.47 -17.27 1.91
N LEU A 1063 -2.44 -17.90 2.48
CA LEU A 1063 -2.60 -18.83 3.60
C LEU A 1063 -2.98 -18.12 4.90
N ALA A 1064 -2.47 -16.91 5.17
CA ALA A 1064 -2.91 -16.10 6.31
C ALA A 1064 -4.41 -15.70 6.21
N ASN A 1065 -4.92 -15.46 5.01
CA ASN A 1065 -6.36 -15.23 4.82
C ASN A 1065 -7.19 -16.49 5.10
N CYS A 1066 -6.69 -17.66 4.71
CA CYS A 1066 -7.31 -18.94 5.07
C CYS A 1066 -7.32 -19.15 6.58
N GLU A 1067 -6.22 -18.84 7.27
CA GLU A 1067 -6.12 -18.94 8.73
C GLU A 1067 -7.16 -18.05 9.44
N LEU A 1068 -7.34 -16.81 8.98
CA LEU A 1068 -8.38 -15.91 9.51
C LEU A 1068 -9.78 -16.50 9.32
N LEU A 1069 -10.08 -17.06 8.14
CA LEU A 1069 -11.37 -17.70 7.85
C LEU A 1069 -11.61 -18.95 8.72
N ILE A 1070 -10.58 -19.75 8.98
CA ILE A 1070 -10.68 -20.89 9.91
C ILE A 1070 -10.98 -20.39 11.32
N GLN A 1071 -10.22 -19.41 11.80
CA GLN A 1071 -10.42 -18.84 13.15
C GLN A 1071 -11.82 -18.26 13.33
N GLY A 1072 -12.40 -17.71 12.27
CA GLY A 1072 -13.77 -17.20 12.25
C GLY A 1072 -14.86 -18.26 12.01
N GLY A 1073 -14.51 -19.54 11.91
CA GLY A 1073 -15.48 -20.64 11.77
C GLY A 1073 -15.99 -20.90 10.35
N ASN A 1074 -15.36 -20.32 9.31
CA ASN A 1074 -15.80 -20.40 7.92
C ASN A 1074 -15.07 -21.49 7.10
N VAL A 1075 -14.74 -22.62 7.74
CA VAL A 1075 -13.97 -23.73 7.13
C VAL A 1075 -14.74 -24.40 5.98
N GLU A 1076 -16.04 -24.66 6.14
CA GLU A 1076 -16.85 -25.34 5.12
C GLU A 1076 -16.96 -24.51 3.83
N TRP A 1077 -17.15 -23.20 3.97
CA TRP A 1077 -17.16 -22.28 2.82
C TRP A 1077 -15.82 -22.29 2.10
N LEU A 1078 -14.71 -22.26 2.84
CA LEU A 1078 -13.36 -22.28 2.29
C LEU A 1078 -13.07 -23.59 1.53
N LEU A 1079 -13.47 -24.74 2.09
CA LEU A 1079 -13.38 -26.04 1.41
C LEU A 1079 -14.23 -26.08 0.13
N GLY A 1080 -15.45 -25.55 0.18
CA GLY A 1080 -16.31 -25.41 -1.00
C GLY A 1080 -15.70 -24.52 -2.08
N GLN A 1081 -15.07 -23.41 -1.70
CA GLN A 1081 -14.37 -22.53 -2.62
C GLN A 1081 -13.12 -23.20 -3.21
N ALA A 1082 -12.33 -23.89 -2.39
CA ALA A 1082 -11.16 -24.65 -2.84
C ALA A 1082 -11.56 -25.70 -3.90
N ALA A 1083 -12.62 -26.48 -3.63
CA ALA A 1083 -13.13 -27.48 -4.57
C ALA A 1083 -13.61 -26.86 -5.89
N ARG A 1084 -14.33 -25.72 -5.84
CA ARG A 1084 -14.75 -24.99 -7.05
C ARG A 1084 -13.56 -24.55 -7.90
N GLU A 1085 -12.50 -24.08 -7.26
CA GLU A 1085 -11.32 -23.54 -7.95
C GLU A 1085 -10.38 -24.62 -8.49
N ILE A 1086 -10.18 -25.72 -7.75
CA ILE A 1086 -9.44 -26.90 -8.21
C ILE A 1086 -10.06 -27.45 -9.50
N ASN A 1087 -11.39 -27.49 -9.58
CA ASN A 1087 -12.12 -27.95 -10.76
C ASN A 1087 -12.17 -26.95 -11.93
N SER A 1088 -11.60 -25.75 -11.78
CA SER A 1088 -11.52 -24.78 -12.88
C SER A 1088 -10.48 -25.21 -13.93
N ASP A 1089 -10.68 -24.85 -15.19
CA ASP A 1089 -9.66 -25.04 -16.25
C ASP A 1089 -8.61 -23.93 -16.30
N ALA A 1090 -8.80 -22.83 -15.54
CA ALA A 1090 -7.84 -21.75 -15.54
C ALA A 1090 -6.66 -22.04 -14.58
N PRO A 1091 -5.40 -21.86 -15.02
CA PRO A 1091 -4.20 -22.08 -14.21
C PRO A 1091 -4.18 -21.36 -12.86
N TYR A 1092 -4.70 -20.12 -12.81
CA TYR A 1092 -4.75 -19.31 -11.60
C TYR A 1092 -5.64 -19.94 -10.52
N PHE A 1093 -6.86 -20.32 -10.87
CA PHE A 1093 -7.83 -20.88 -9.93
C PHE A 1093 -7.37 -22.26 -9.45
N ARG A 1094 -6.82 -23.13 -10.30
CA ARG A 1094 -6.27 -24.42 -9.84
C ARG A 1094 -5.20 -24.27 -8.77
N ARG A 1095 -4.22 -23.38 -9.00
CA ARG A 1095 -3.13 -23.13 -8.05
C ARG A 1095 -3.64 -22.55 -6.74
N ARG A 1096 -4.52 -21.56 -6.83
CA ARG A 1096 -5.10 -20.95 -5.65
C ARG A 1096 -5.95 -21.97 -4.89
N GLY A 1097 -6.78 -22.74 -5.56
CA GLY A 1097 -7.60 -23.80 -4.98
C GLY A 1097 -6.79 -24.81 -4.16
N LEU A 1098 -5.62 -25.24 -4.65
CA LEU A 1098 -4.71 -26.10 -3.87
C LEU A 1098 -4.18 -25.42 -2.60
N LEU A 1099 -3.85 -24.13 -2.66
CA LEU A 1099 -3.46 -23.36 -1.47
C LEU A 1099 -4.64 -23.14 -0.52
N LEU A 1100 -5.86 -22.91 -1.03
CA LEU A 1100 -7.07 -22.80 -0.21
C LEU A 1100 -7.38 -24.11 0.49
N LEU A 1101 -7.23 -25.25 -0.20
CA LEU A 1101 -7.42 -26.60 0.37
C LEU A 1101 -6.44 -26.87 1.51
N ALA A 1102 -5.15 -26.64 1.29
CA ALA A 1102 -4.14 -26.76 2.35
C ALA A 1102 -4.37 -25.74 3.47
N GLY A 1103 -4.74 -24.52 3.09
CA GLY A 1103 -5.13 -23.42 3.97
C GLY A 1103 -6.30 -23.78 4.88
N ALA A 1104 -7.27 -24.57 4.39
CA ALA A 1104 -8.44 -25.06 5.11
C ALA A 1104 -8.12 -26.17 6.13
N GLY A 1105 -6.87 -26.63 6.18
CA GLY A 1105 -6.42 -27.64 7.14
C GLY A 1105 -6.65 -29.09 6.69
N CYS A 1106 -6.65 -29.36 5.37
CA CYS A 1106 -6.74 -30.72 4.87
C CYS A 1106 -5.54 -31.59 5.32
N SER A 1107 -5.76 -32.90 5.40
CA SER A 1107 -4.73 -33.90 5.60
C SER A 1107 -3.87 -34.08 4.35
N ARG A 1108 -2.71 -34.72 4.52
CA ARG A 1108 -1.83 -35.08 3.41
C ARG A 1108 -2.53 -35.98 2.39
N ALA A 1109 -3.29 -36.97 2.85
CA ALA A 1109 -4.02 -37.90 2.00
C ALA A 1109 -5.13 -37.21 1.19
N GLU A 1110 -5.81 -36.23 1.76
CA GLU A 1110 -6.81 -35.43 1.04
C GLU A 1110 -6.17 -34.55 -0.04
N LEU A 1111 -5.02 -33.92 0.26
CA LEU A 1111 -4.26 -33.17 -0.75
C LEU A 1111 -3.80 -34.10 -1.88
N ASP A 1112 -3.22 -35.26 -1.54
CA ASP A 1112 -2.77 -36.24 -2.54
C ASP A 1112 -3.94 -36.73 -3.40
N THR A 1113 -5.13 -36.94 -2.82
CA THR A 1113 -6.34 -37.31 -3.56
C THR A 1113 -6.77 -36.20 -4.53
N ALA A 1114 -6.80 -34.95 -4.08
CA ALA A 1114 -7.14 -33.82 -4.94
C ALA A 1114 -6.11 -33.63 -6.09
N VAL A 1115 -4.84 -33.89 -5.83
CA VAL A 1115 -3.78 -33.86 -6.85
C VAL A 1115 -3.95 -35.01 -7.85
N LEU A 1116 -4.28 -36.21 -7.38
CA LEU A 1116 -4.55 -37.37 -8.25
C LEU A 1116 -5.77 -37.15 -9.14
N GLU A 1117 -6.84 -36.53 -8.64
CA GLU A 1117 -8.04 -36.17 -9.43
C GLU A 1117 -7.73 -35.17 -10.56
N LEU A 1118 -6.72 -34.31 -10.36
CA LEU A 1118 -6.21 -33.41 -11.40
C LEU A 1118 -5.35 -34.12 -12.47
N GLY A 1119 -5.01 -35.40 -12.25
CA GLY A 1119 -4.35 -36.29 -13.20
C GLY A 1119 -3.06 -36.92 -12.67
N ASP A 1120 -2.79 -38.17 -13.09
CA ASP A 1120 -1.59 -38.92 -12.74
C ASP A 1120 -0.33 -38.37 -13.45
N GLY A 1121 0.40 -37.47 -12.79
CA GLY A 1121 1.73 -37.05 -13.24
C GLY A 1121 2.03 -35.57 -13.07
N GLY A 1122 3.15 -35.15 -13.63
CA GLY A 1122 3.57 -33.77 -13.55
C GLY A 1122 2.62 -32.85 -14.31
N THR A 1123 1.68 -32.22 -13.62
CA THR A 1123 0.64 -31.35 -14.20
C THR A 1123 1.10 -29.89 -14.32
N GLY A 1124 2.30 -29.52 -13.85
CA GLY A 1124 2.74 -28.12 -13.77
C GLY A 1124 2.30 -27.40 -12.48
N LEU A 1125 1.69 -28.14 -11.55
CA LEU A 1125 1.23 -27.68 -10.24
C LEU A 1125 2.20 -28.03 -9.10
N GLU A 1126 3.34 -28.66 -9.39
CA GLU A 1126 4.21 -29.28 -8.39
C GLU A 1126 4.80 -28.27 -7.42
N ASN A 1127 5.14 -27.07 -7.88
CA ASN A 1127 5.66 -26.04 -6.98
C ASN A 1127 4.60 -25.55 -5.98
N VAL A 1128 3.33 -25.44 -6.41
CA VAL A 1128 2.25 -25.04 -5.51
C VAL A 1128 1.83 -26.19 -4.60
N VAL A 1129 1.86 -27.43 -5.11
CA VAL A 1129 1.66 -28.65 -4.32
C VAL A 1129 2.73 -28.74 -3.23
N GLN A 1130 4.02 -28.64 -3.57
CA GLN A 1130 5.11 -28.63 -2.59
C GLN A 1130 4.93 -27.53 -1.52
N THR A 1131 4.42 -26.36 -1.92
CA THR A 1131 4.12 -25.26 -0.98
C THR A 1131 2.97 -25.63 -0.03
N ALA A 1132 1.90 -26.20 -0.56
CA ALA A 1132 0.76 -26.72 0.21
C ALA A 1132 1.19 -27.86 1.17
N GLU A 1133 1.98 -28.81 0.68
CA GLU A 1133 2.52 -29.93 1.47
C GLU A 1133 3.40 -29.44 2.63
N ASN A 1134 4.33 -28.53 2.36
CA ASN A 1134 5.19 -27.93 3.38
C ASN A 1134 4.37 -27.22 4.45
N TYR A 1135 3.26 -26.57 4.06
CA TYR A 1135 2.36 -25.89 4.98
C TYR A 1135 1.57 -26.87 5.86
N ILE A 1136 1.09 -27.99 5.32
CA ILE A 1136 0.42 -29.06 6.08
C ILE A 1136 1.42 -29.73 7.03
N LEU A 1137 2.61 -30.09 6.54
CA LEU A 1137 3.65 -30.75 7.33
C LEU A 1137 4.06 -29.90 8.53
N ARG A 1138 4.27 -28.58 8.34
CA ARG A 1138 4.62 -27.65 9.44
C ARG A 1138 3.60 -27.64 10.56
N LEU A 1139 2.29 -27.74 10.25
CA LEU A 1139 1.25 -27.81 11.28
C LEU A 1139 1.45 -29.04 12.19
N SER A 1140 1.71 -30.20 11.58
CA SER A 1140 1.98 -31.43 12.32
C SER A 1140 3.25 -31.34 13.17
N GLN A 1141 4.31 -30.72 12.63
CA GLN A 1141 5.58 -30.49 13.32
C GLN A 1141 5.40 -29.56 14.53
N MET A 1142 4.68 -28.44 14.38
CA MET A 1142 4.41 -27.51 15.48
C MET A 1142 3.63 -28.21 16.60
N ARG A 1143 2.57 -28.95 16.27
CA ARG A 1143 1.81 -29.72 17.27
C ARG A 1143 2.70 -30.72 18.02
N HIS A 1144 3.57 -31.43 17.30
CA HIS A 1144 4.51 -32.37 17.90
C HIS A 1144 5.45 -31.68 18.89
N TRP A 1145 6.12 -30.60 18.48
CA TRP A 1145 7.11 -29.92 19.33
C TRP A 1145 6.50 -29.14 20.49
N ILE A 1146 5.30 -28.57 20.32
CA ILE A 1146 4.53 -28.00 21.45
C ILE A 1146 4.23 -29.10 22.48
N SER A 1147 3.74 -30.25 22.03
CA SER A 1147 3.46 -31.37 22.93
C SER A 1147 4.73 -31.87 23.64
N ALA A 1148 5.83 -32.06 22.89
CA ALA A 1148 7.12 -32.48 23.45
C ALA A 1148 7.67 -31.49 24.49
N MET A 1149 7.55 -30.18 24.22
CA MET A 1149 7.96 -29.11 25.13
C MET A 1149 7.12 -29.11 26.43
N MET A 1150 5.80 -29.26 26.32
CA MET A 1150 4.90 -29.18 27.48
C MET A 1150 4.96 -30.42 28.38
N LEU A 1151 5.18 -31.61 27.81
CA LEU A 1151 5.02 -32.89 28.51
C LEU A 1151 6.30 -33.46 29.12
N THR A 1152 7.49 -32.96 28.77
CA THR A 1152 8.76 -33.46 29.34
C THR A 1152 9.03 -32.89 30.74
N ASN A 1153 9.72 -33.67 31.56
CA ASN A 1153 10.21 -33.25 32.88
C ASN A 1153 11.64 -32.67 32.82
N ASP A 1154 12.36 -32.84 31.71
CA ASP A 1154 13.73 -32.34 31.55
C ASP A 1154 13.71 -30.94 30.88
N SER A 1155 14.26 -29.95 31.58
CA SER A 1155 14.41 -28.58 31.06
C SER A 1155 15.22 -28.51 29.76
N SER A 1156 16.21 -29.39 29.60
CA SER A 1156 17.05 -29.47 28.39
C SER A 1156 16.25 -30.00 27.20
N GLU A 1157 15.42 -31.02 27.42
CA GLU A 1157 14.53 -31.55 26.40
C GLU A 1157 13.44 -30.55 26.03
N ALA A 1158 12.84 -29.87 27.02
CA ALA A 1158 11.85 -28.83 26.79
C ALA A 1158 12.43 -27.69 25.95
N LYS A 1159 13.66 -27.26 26.25
CA LYS A 1159 14.32 -26.20 25.48
C LYS A 1159 14.69 -26.64 24.07
N CYS A 1160 15.18 -27.86 23.88
CA CYS A 1160 15.44 -28.41 22.55
C CYS A 1160 14.15 -28.45 21.70
N ALA A 1161 13.03 -28.89 22.30
CA ALA A 1161 11.72 -28.89 21.63
C ALA A 1161 11.26 -27.46 21.29
N ALA A 1162 11.48 -26.49 22.18
CA ALA A 1162 11.18 -25.08 21.91
C ALA A 1162 12.02 -24.54 20.73
N ILE A 1163 13.32 -24.85 20.65
CA ILE A 1163 14.16 -24.44 19.50
C ILE A 1163 13.66 -25.09 18.20
N LEU A 1164 13.37 -26.39 18.20
CA LEU A 1164 12.84 -27.07 17.01
C LEU A 1164 11.47 -26.54 16.58
N LEU A 1165 10.62 -26.17 17.54
CA LEU A 1165 9.36 -25.48 17.29
C LEU A 1165 9.60 -24.13 16.59
N MET A 1166 10.61 -23.37 17.02
CA MET A 1166 10.96 -22.08 16.41
C MET A 1166 11.44 -22.22 14.96
N HIS A 1167 12.08 -23.35 14.60
CA HIS A 1167 12.46 -23.64 13.22
C HIS A 1167 11.29 -23.99 12.29
N CYS A 1168 10.11 -24.36 12.83
CA CYS A 1168 8.91 -24.62 12.04
C CYS A 1168 7.76 -23.63 12.30
N ALA A 1169 7.92 -22.67 13.23
CA ALA A 1169 6.90 -21.71 13.62
C ALA A 1169 6.42 -20.83 12.46
N ASP A 1170 5.11 -20.68 12.36
CA ASP A 1170 4.41 -19.68 11.54
C ASP A 1170 3.26 -19.05 12.34
N SER A 1171 2.41 -18.24 11.69
CA SER A 1171 1.30 -17.51 12.31
C SER A 1171 0.31 -18.39 13.08
N ARG A 1172 0.25 -19.70 12.80
CA ARG A 1172 -0.60 -20.66 13.54
C ARG A 1172 -0.02 -21.05 14.90
N PHE A 1173 1.17 -20.58 15.24
CA PHE A 1173 1.81 -20.83 16.53
C PHE A 1173 0.93 -20.40 17.72
N TRP A 1174 0.35 -19.19 17.69
CA TRP A 1174 -0.38 -18.65 18.85
C TRP A 1174 -1.63 -19.45 19.22
N PRO A 1175 -2.54 -19.77 18.28
CA PRO A 1175 -3.70 -20.60 18.61
C PRO A 1175 -3.30 -21.98 19.16
N LEU A 1176 -2.24 -22.60 18.62
CA LEU A 1176 -1.76 -23.91 19.08
C LEU A 1176 -1.15 -23.83 20.48
N LEU A 1177 -0.42 -22.75 20.79
CA LEU A 1177 0.13 -22.54 22.12
C LEU A 1177 -0.99 -22.32 23.14
N VAL A 1178 -2.00 -21.51 22.81
CA VAL A 1178 -3.18 -21.30 23.67
C VAL A 1178 -3.92 -22.62 23.93
N GLU A 1179 -4.12 -23.44 22.89
CA GLU A 1179 -4.70 -24.77 23.03
C GLU A 1179 -3.91 -25.64 24.03
N ALA A 1180 -2.57 -25.66 23.91
CA ALA A 1180 -1.72 -26.43 24.80
C ALA A 1180 -1.68 -25.89 26.24
N VAL A 1181 -1.70 -24.57 26.43
CA VAL A 1181 -1.78 -23.93 27.74
C VAL A 1181 -3.11 -24.25 28.41
N ASN A 1182 -4.23 -24.19 27.70
CA ASN A 1182 -5.54 -24.57 28.26
C ASN A 1182 -5.60 -26.06 28.65
N GLN A 1183 -4.86 -26.93 27.98
CA GLN A 1183 -4.83 -28.37 28.25
C GLN A 1183 -3.87 -28.77 29.38
N HIS A 1184 -2.77 -28.03 29.59
CA HIS A 1184 -1.68 -28.44 30.49
C HIS A 1184 -1.33 -27.41 31.57
N GLU A 1185 -1.92 -26.21 31.52
CA GLU A 1185 -1.63 -25.01 32.34
C GLU A 1185 -0.19 -24.49 32.20
N ARG A 1186 0.82 -25.34 32.44
CA ARG A 1186 2.25 -24.99 32.41
C ARG A 1186 3.13 -26.17 31.96
N PRO A 1187 4.36 -25.92 31.46
CA PRO A 1187 5.32 -26.98 31.16
C PRO A 1187 5.65 -27.85 32.38
N ARG A 1188 5.74 -29.17 32.21
CA ARG A 1188 6.01 -30.11 33.31
C ARG A 1188 7.42 -30.00 33.89
N CYS A 1189 8.39 -29.52 33.12
CA CYS A 1189 9.76 -29.28 33.58
C CYS A 1189 9.89 -28.14 34.59
N GLY A 1190 8.81 -27.37 34.83
CA GLY A 1190 8.77 -26.28 35.81
C GLY A 1190 9.26 -24.93 35.29
N ALA A 1191 9.88 -24.88 34.11
CA ALA A 1191 10.23 -23.63 33.44
C ALA A 1191 8.97 -22.85 33.00
N THR A 1192 9.04 -21.52 33.00
CA THR A 1192 7.96 -20.69 32.47
C THR A 1192 7.95 -20.72 30.94
N LEU A 1193 6.80 -20.43 30.32
CA LEU A 1193 6.72 -20.34 28.86
C LEU A 1193 7.61 -19.25 28.30
N THR A 1194 7.75 -18.12 28.98
CA THR A 1194 8.60 -17.01 28.56
C THR A 1194 10.09 -17.36 28.56
N GLN A 1195 10.54 -18.25 29.47
CA GLN A 1195 11.90 -18.77 29.49
C GLN A 1195 12.18 -19.75 28.34
N LEU A 1196 11.20 -20.58 27.97
CA LEU A 1196 11.33 -21.52 26.86
C LEU A 1196 11.20 -20.82 25.51
N LEU A 1197 10.27 -19.89 25.40
CA LEU A 1197 9.84 -19.19 24.18
C LEU A 1197 9.79 -17.67 24.42
N PRO A 1198 10.94 -16.97 24.41
CA PRO A 1198 10.96 -15.51 24.47
C PRO A 1198 10.13 -14.91 23.32
N LEU A 1199 9.25 -13.96 23.65
CA LEU A 1199 8.28 -13.40 22.69
C LEU A 1199 8.95 -12.82 21.43
N ASP A 1200 10.08 -12.11 21.60
CA ASP A 1200 10.80 -11.50 20.48
C ASP A 1200 11.46 -12.53 19.57
N ASP A 1201 11.97 -13.62 20.16
CA ASP A 1201 12.49 -14.74 19.39
C ASP A 1201 11.36 -15.36 18.57
N VAL A 1202 10.21 -15.64 19.18
CA VAL A 1202 9.03 -16.20 18.49
C VAL A 1202 8.62 -15.31 17.32
N LYS A 1203 8.48 -14.00 17.55
CA LYS A 1203 8.17 -13.04 16.49
C LYS A 1203 9.23 -13.05 15.38
N LYS A 1204 10.52 -13.15 15.73
CA LYS A 1204 11.62 -13.23 14.75
C LYS A 1204 11.57 -14.53 13.94
N ALA A 1205 11.27 -15.66 14.57
CA ALA A 1205 11.12 -16.96 13.90
C ALA A 1205 9.93 -16.98 12.94
N ILE A 1206 8.75 -16.54 13.39
CA ILE A 1206 7.57 -16.41 12.53
C ILE A 1206 7.88 -15.47 11.36
N LYS A 1207 8.49 -14.30 11.62
CA LYS A 1207 8.91 -13.36 10.58
C LYS A 1207 9.92 -13.95 9.60
N ALA A 1208 10.85 -14.79 10.06
CA ALA A 1208 11.81 -15.46 9.19
C ALA A 1208 11.11 -16.48 8.26
N THR A 1209 10.20 -17.30 8.80
CA THR A 1209 9.35 -18.21 8.02
C THR A 1209 8.50 -17.45 7.01
N LEU A 1210 7.82 -16.39 7.45
CA LEU A 1210 6.98 -15.55 6.59
C LEU A 1210 7.80 -14.86 5.50
N LYS A 1211 9.03 -14.39 5.80
CA LYS A 1211 9.93 -13.77 4.80
C LYS A 1211 10.30 -14.74 3.68
N GLN A 1212 10.51 -16.02 3.99
CA GLN A 1212 10.78 -17.03 2.97
C GLN A 1212 9.55 -17.29 2.09
N ARG A 1213 8.36 -17.40 2.70
CA ARG A 1213 7.09 -17.62 1.98
C ARG A 1213 6.65 -16.39 1.20
N ASP A 1214 7.03 -15.20 1.65
CA ASP A 1214 6.77 -13.95 0.94
C ASP A 1214 7.55 -13.84 -0.37
N LYS A 1215 8.45 -14.78 -0.67
CA LYS A 1215 9.14 -14.87 -1.97
C LYS A 1215 8.40 -15.71 -2.99
N ILE A 1216 7.25 -16.30 -2.68
CA ILE A 1216 6.53 -17.22 -3.57
C ILE A 1216 5.07 -16.76 -3.70
N LEU A 1217 4.51 -16.83 -4.91
CA LEU A 1217 3.09 -16.62 -5.18
C LEU A 1217 2.60 -17.65 -6.21
N LEU A 1218 1.56 -18.40 -5.86
CA LEU A 1218 0.99 -19.52 -6.60
C LEU A 1218 2.05 -20.57 -6.96
N GLY A 1219 3.01 -20.82 -6.05
CA GLY A 1219 4.15 -21.71 -6.29
C GLY A 1219 5.26 -21.13 -7.19
N TYR A 1220 5.10 -19.93 -7.75
CA TYR A 1220 6.18 -19.27 -8.49
C TYR A 1220 7.01 -18.38 -7.57
N ARG A 1221 8.34 -18.41 -7.71
CA ARG A 1221 9.17 -17.40 -7.04
C ARG A 1221 8.82 -16.02 -7.57
N LYS A 1222 8.42 -15.13 -6.68
CA LYS A 1222 8.35 -13.70 -6.94
C LYS A 1222 9.73 -13.24 -7.33
N ALA A 1223 9.79 -12.41 -8.36
CA ALA A 1223 11.01 -11.75 -8.71
C ALA A 1223 11.19 -10.56 -7.75
N GLU A 1224 12.05 -10.73 -6.73
CA GLU A 1224 12.33 -9.68 -5.74
C GLU A 1224 12.95 -8.47 -6.45
N ASN A 1225 12.50 -7.25 -6.12
CA ASN A 1225 12.88 -5.97 -6.75
C ASN A 1225 12.33 -5.72 -8.18
N ASP A 1226 11.55 -6.64 -8.74
CA ASP A 1226 10.90 -6.48 -10.05
C ASP A 1226 9.77 -5.46 -10.03
N ALA A 1227 9.96 -4.33 -10.71
CA ALA A 1227 8.87 -3.41 -10.98
C ALA A 1227 7.97 -3.93 -12.11
N ALA A 1228 6.74 -4.24 -11.70
CA ALA A 1228 5.47 -3.81 -12.30
C ALA A 1228 4.83 -4.58 -13.46
N PRO A 1229 3.51 -4.36 -13.57
CA PRO A 1229 2.61 -5.15 -12.75
C PRO A 1229 2.77 -6.63 -13.08
N TRP A 1230 2.50 -7.50 -12.11
CA TRP A 1230 2.22 -8.91 -12.36
C TRP A 1230 1.51 -9.59 -11.18
N LEU A 1231 0.85 -8.90 -10.24
CA LEU A 1231 -0.37 -8.16 -10.53
C LEU A 1231 -0.91 -7.56 -9.24
N LYS A 1232 -1.00 -6.23 -9.18
CA LYS A 1232 -1.65 -5.50 -8.09
C LYS A 1232 -3.17 -5.60 -8.25
N SER A 1233 -3.91 -6.05 -7.23
CA SER A 1233 -5.30 -5.62 -7.11
C SER A 1233 -5.27 -4.12 -6.80
N GLN A 1234 -6.04 -3.31 -7.52
CA GLN A 1234 -6.18 -1.88 -7.26
C GLN A 1234 -7.15 -1.60 -6.09
N SER A 1235 -7.36 -2.56 -5.19
CA SER A 1235 -8.04 -2.30 -3.93
C SER A 1235 -7.09 -2.43 -2.76
N MET A 1236 -7.26 -1.49 -1.85
CA MET A 1236 -6.41 -1.21 -0.73
C MET A 1236 -6.24 -2.44 0.15
N ALA A 1237 -5.07 -3.08 0.12
CA ALA A 1237 -4.72 -4.09 1.11
C ALA A 1237 -3.34 -3.76 1.65
N SER A 1238 -3.33 -2.92 2.68
CA SER A 1238 -2.30 -2.92 3.72
C SER A 1238 -2.47 -4.16 4.62
N ALA A 1239 -2.83 -5.33 4.10
CA ALA A 1239 -2.76 -6.54 4.92
C ALA A 1239 -1.28 -6.70 5.30
N ARG A 1240 -0.96 -6.46 6.58
CA ARG A 1240 0.24 -7.05 7.18
C ARG A 1240 -0.13 -8.49 7.45
N LEU A 1241 0.82 -9.40 7.25
CA LEU A 1241 0.65 -10.76 7.76
C LEU A 1241 0.37 -10.64 9.26
N PRO A 1242 -0.70 -11.25 9.79
CA PRO A 1242 -0.81 -11.44 11.23
C PRO A 1242 0.48 -12.17 11.67
N ILE A 1243 1.16 -11.64 12.69
CA ILE A 1243 2.42 -12.18 13.23
C ILE A 1243 2.10 -13.09 14.40
#